data_AF-A0A976MBC8-F1
#
_entry.id   AF-A0A976MBC8-F1
#
_cell.length_a   1.000
_cell.length_b   1.000
_cell.length_c   1.000
_cell.angle_alpha   90.00
_cell.angle_beta   90.00
_cell.angle_gamma   90.00
#
_symmetry.space_group_name_H-M   'P 1'
#
loop_
_entity.id
_entity.type
_entity.pdbx_description
1 polymer ?
#
loop_
_entity_poly.entity_id
_entity_poly.type
_entity_poly.pdbx_seq_one_letter_code
_entity_poly.pdbx_strand_id
1 'polypeptide(L)'
;MYSHTGPNPCLHNNKRFVFHTNLNKLLSDVKRFPPSTNPCLKCSQKKRSCICDAINSGVGRTPRYEIAELRETKSMLNDLRDSLNDVDMEKWSTHTKLLDNTSLVTKHLSEIKLNVNGKSEQGVELITNAWLKLYEMLEFYNLVEYLKPNFKTEGGVLTSFHISECPGGFVAALNHNLKSKNYSGHLKWFATSLNPYYEGNDPNVVLAEDILFRETYQNWLLGYDNSGNITRSCNIEFIWDHISRPSRHNKAKTPILVDLVTADGSFNCQFDPNNQERLTSSLKFAEVVCALGLLRVGGCFILKMFNLFEECSLSIFTLLALCFKKIEVYKPFLSKESNSEVYVICLNFNGITSILLSSLCKFVDQYSNEKNTMSIFPREWVPSGFRAEFVDCSKLFAENQWRNLRNALSLYKTTLNENPYYKDKREFANIFIKQFKIGPISPESRLVKRAQFGQFLISGKDTCSLGHLEKKYFPKFQDRKEYHSLYETLQMKRRNNKKNNEVYLCLSPDSEELYSKSVKDVVKYIQKNRPKGSLEREEGALEMKFKLDEDVHESLLDDLKNQRYMKENWFSVGNLESEEFKFSFFCSNDTLFELMYLRSYCFKSIPVTTVQECIMKSSSYGEALTDLNSFPNSTMVHLALIFKNHLNLKNYRYYLEITSNTSQQFPSISLLKRYGIAGSLIYNHAPAKPDGEAKREAEGDEDEQSNLFVFDNLFELHTILSNFPGDGTVELCYEYDYSNLLSTGQSYKTLIGEILESNLKRNCNFIFCDTGDNRSYRELLHKELNAKVTMVAQLIQSLNCLSDNGDMVIRVFTVFSRFTVGILCCLATVFDSVYLCKPESVVSWSQETFVVCKNYKDKDNSICRHFFQFLWEVLSSHKKNNQSLLQIIKPFHFTTIAKKLYEFNNLLLNNELYDLMNKNDVFEDYLSSSKEFINRHKLLDLLYPQKLLENNTDVQLLKLQYNNDVVNTNNMKRKRVETPIESESEPEPDSPIWSSDNEDQ
;
A
#
# COMPACT_ATOMS: atom_id res chain seq x y z
N MET A 1 -38.73 9.46 -22.11
CA MET A 1 -40.00 10.21 -22.19
C MET A 1 -41.03 9.50 -21.33
N TYR A 2 -41.33 10.05 -20.15
CA TYR A 2 -42.44 9.64 -19.28
C TYR A 2 -43.31 10.88 -19.07
N SER A 3 -44.47 10.96 -19.73
CA SER A 3 -45.47 12.00 -19.44
C SER A 3 -46.41 11.48 -18.35
N HIS A 4 -46.24 11.95 -17.12
CA HIS A 4 -47.22 11.77 -16.05
C HIS A 4 -47.80 13.12 -15.65
N THR A 5 -48.93 13.47 -16.28
CA THR A 5 -49.81 14.56 -15.84
C THR A 5 -50.75 14.02 -14.74
N GLY A 6 -50.29 14.06 -13.50
CA GLY A 6 -51.07 13.81 -12.29
C GLY A 6 -50.63 14.76 -11.16
N PRO A 7 -51.48 15.08 -10.16
CA PRO A 7 -51.28 16.24 -9.27
C PRO A 7 -50.17 16.08 -8.21
N ASN A 8 -49.39 15.01 -8.23
CA ASN A 8 -48.08 14.91 -7.58
C ASN A 8 -47.28 13.78 -8.27
N PRO A 9 -46.18 14.07 -9.00
CA PRO A 9 -45.35 13.02 -9.58
C PRO A 9 -44.64 12.24 -8.47
N CYS A 10 -44.91 10.93 -8.38
CA CYS A 10 -44.25 9.98 -7.47
C CYS A 10 -43.36 9.04 -8.28
N LEU A 11 -42.14 8.79 -7.83
CA LEU A 11 -41.24 7.81 -8.44
C LEU A 11 -41.68 6.41 -8.05
N HIS A 12 -42.08 5.61 -9.05
CA HIS A 12 -42.37 4.19 -8.89
C HIS A 12 -41.26 3.34 -9.50
N ASN A 13 -40.52 2.59 -8.68
CA ASN A 13 -39.48 1.68 -9.16
C ASN A 13 -40.01 0.24 -9.26
N ASN A 14 -40.36 -0.19 -10.46
CA ASN A 14 -40.86 -1.55 -10.71
C ASN A 14 -39.73 -2.53 -11.12
N LYS A 15 -38.46 -2.12 -11.07
CA LYS A 15 -37.31 -2.97 -11.46
C LYS A 15 -36.95 -3.94 -10.32
N ARG A 16 -37.87 -4.87 -10.05
CA ARG A 16 -37.78 -5.85 -8.98
C ARG A 16 -38.25 -7.23 -9.43
N PHE A 17 -37.58 -8.27 -8.97
CA PHE A 17 -38.00 -9.66 -9.11
C PHE A 17 -38.13 -10.30 -7.72
N VAL A 18 -39.18 -11.09 -7.47
CA VAL A 18 -39.42 -11.76 -6.19
C VAL A 18 -39.36 -13.26 -6.41
N PHE A 19 -38.50 -13.94 -5.65
CA PHE A 19 -38.47 -15.41 -5.65
C PHE A 19 -39.62 -15.94 -4.78
N HIS A 20 -40.39 -16.88 -5.34
CA HIS A 20 -41.55 -17.48 -4.68
C HIS A 20 -41.21 -18.86 -4.09
N THR A 21 -40.27 -19.58 -4.69
CA THR A 21 -39.82 -20.88 -4.20
C THR A 21 -39.01 -20.73 -2.91
N ASN A 22 -39.46 -21.39 -1.84
CA ASN A 22 -38.76 -21.42 -0.54
C ASN A 22 -37.92 -22.70 -0.41
N LEU A 23 -36.62 -22.55 -0.14
CA LEU A 23 -35.69 -23.68 0.02
C LEU A 23 -35.28 -23.96 1.48
N ASN A 24 -35.87 -23.32 2.49
CA ASN A 24 -35.45 -23.49 3.89
C ASN A 24 -35.56 -24.94 4.40
N LYS A 25 -36.40 -25.79 3.78
CA LYS A 25 -36.55 -27.22 4.12
C LYS A 25 -35.77 -28.16 3.19
N LEU A 26 -35.03 -27.64 2.20
CA LEU A 26 -34.37 -28.45 1.18
C LEU A 26 -33.37 -29.46 1.77
N LEU A 27 -32.58 -29.06 2.77
CA LEU A 27 -31.62 -29.97 3.43
C LEU A 27 -32.29 -31.08 4.26
N SER A 28 -33.60 -31.04 4.45
CA SER A 28 -34.38 -32.10 5.10
C SER A 28 -34.97 -33.10 4.07
N ASP A 29 -34.82 -32.85 2.77
CA ASP A 29 -35.24 -33.77 1.72
C ASP A 29 -34.31 -34.98 1.68
N VAL A 30 -34.76 -36.09 2.28
CA VAL A 30 -34.01 -37.35 2.40
C VAL A 30 -33.63 -37.93 1.03
N LYS A 31 -34.38 -37.63 -0.04
CA LYS A 31 -34.05 -38.12 -1.39
C LYS A 31 -32.86 -37.37 -2.00
N ARG A 32 -32.73 -36.07 -1.71
CA ARG A 32 -31.62 -35.23 -2.19
C ARG A 32 -30.41 -35.25 -1.26
N PHE A 33 -30.66 -35.33 0.04
CA PHE A 33 -29.65 -35.32 1.10
C PHE A 33 -29.82 -36.58 1.96
N PRO A 34 -29.32 -37.74 1.50
CA PRO A 34 -29.43 -38.97 2.26
C PRO A 34 -28.67 -38.87 3.60
N PRO A 35 -29.12 -39.57 4.65
CA PRO A 35 -28.40 -39.61 5.91
C PRO A 35 -27.01 -40.22 5.74
N SER A 36 -26.03 -39.64 6.41
CA SER A 36 -24.69 -40.18 6.62
C SER A 36 -24.76 -41.63 7.07
N THR A 37 -23.94 -42.49 6.45
CA THR A 37 -23.79 -43.89 6.84
C THR A 37 -23.32 -44.03 8.28
N ASN A 38 -22.41 -43.15 8.70
CA ASN A 38 -21.91 -43.05 10.08
C ASN A 38 -22.24 -41.66 10.65
N PRO A 39 -23.32 -41.51 11.46
CA PRO A 39 -23.70 -40.24 12.05
C PRO A 39 -22.59 -39.64 12.93
N CYS A 40 -22.25 -38.37 12.73
CA CYS A 40 -21.24 -37.72 13.56
C CYS A 40 -21.75 -37.51 14.99
N LEU A 41 -20.83 -37.53 15.97
CA LEU A 41 -21.12 -37.43 17.40
C LEU A 41 -22.02 -36.23 17.75
N LYS A 42 -21.79 -35.07 17.13
CA LYS A 42 -22.60 -33.85 17.33
C LYS A 42 -24.05 -34.01 16.87
N CYS A 43 -24.29 -34.71 15.76
CA CYS A 43 -25.65 -34.95 15.25
C CYS A 43 -26.38 -36.00 16.09
N SER A 44 -25.69 -37.06 16.51
CA SER A 44 -26.24 -38.07 17.41
C SER A 44 -26.64 -37.47 18.76
N GLN A 45 -25.79 -36.62 19.35
CA GLN A 45 -26.10 -35.89 20.59
C GLN A 45 -27.32 -34.98 20.45
N LYS A 46 -27.49 -34.32 19.29
CA LYS A 46 -28.63 -33.44 19.00
C LYS A 46 -29.87 -34.19 18.49
N LYS A 47 -29.86 -35.53 18.46
CA LYS A 47 -30.97 -36.39 18.00
C LYS A 47 -31.53 -35.98 16.63
N ARG A 48 -30.66 -35.63 15.68
CA ARG A 48 -31.06 -35.23 14.31
C ARG A 48 -30.41 -36.14 13.26
N SER A 49 -31.08 -36.31 12.12
CA SER A 49 -30.50 -36.98 10.96
C SER A 49 -29.20 -36.28 10.54
N CYS A 50 -28.13 -37.06 10.37
CA CYS A 50 -26.82 -36.52 10.02
C CYS A 50 -26.71 -36.46 8.50
N ILE A 51 -26.43 -35.29 7.92
CA ILE A 51 -26.17 -35.11 6.48
C ILE A 51 -24.73 -34.64 6.21
N CYS A 52 -23.83 -34.81 7.19
CA CYS A 52 -22.48 -34.24 7.12
C CYS A 52 -21.68 -34.78 5.95
N ASP A 53 -21.84 -36.05 5.58
CA ASP A 53 -21.12 -36.64 4.45
C ASP A 53 -21.59 -36.00 3.14
N ALA A 54 -22.90 -35.88 2.93
CA ALA A 54 -23.47 -35.21 1.75
C ALA A 54 -22.97 -33.76 1.62
N ILE A 55 -22.88 -33.01 2.73
CA ILE A 55 -22.35 -31.65 2.71
C ILE A 55 -20.86 -31.64 2.32
N ASN A 56 -20.04 -32.45 2.97
CA ASN A 56 -18.58 -32.47 2.75
C ASN A 56 -18.19 -33.02 1.37
N SER A 57 -19.02 -33.90 0.79
CA SER A 57 -18.83 -34.47 -0.55
C SER A 57 -19.49 -33.65 -1.67
N GLY A 58 -20.39 -32.72 -1.34
CA GLY A 58 -21.07 -31.87 -2.33
C GLY A 58 -20.44 -30.49 -2.51
N VAL A 59 -20.18 -29.77 -1.41
CA VAL A 59 -19.71 -28.37 -1.47
C VAL A 59 -18.32 -28.29 -2.11
N GLY A 60 -18.22 -27.58 -3.23
CA GLY A 60 -16.94 -27.36 -3.91
C GLY A 60 -16.32 -28.61 -4.56
N ARG A 61 -17.11 -29.67 -4.80
CA ARG A 61 -16.61 -30.97 -5.29
C ARG A 61 -16.97 -31.30 -6.73
N THR A 62 -17.91 -30.57 -7.31
CA THR A 62 -18.32 -30.78 -8.70
C THR A 62 -17.72 -29.72 -9.62
N PRO A 63 -17.31 -30.09 -10.85
CA PRO A 63 -16.93 -29.11 -11.85
C PRO A 63 -18.06 -28.11 -12.10
N ARG A 64 -17.66 -26.91 -12.50
CA ARG A 64 -18.59 -25.91 -13.02
C ARG A 64 -19.42 -26.44 -14.19
N TYR A 65 -20.66 -25.99 -14.28
CA TYR A 65 -21.58 -26.33 -15.36
C TYR A 65 -22.23 -25.07 -15.95
N GLU A 66 -22.69 -25.16 -17.19
CA GLU A 66 -23.37 -24.07 -17.88
C GLU A 66 -24.89 -24.09 -17.62
N ILE A 67 -25.51 -22.92 -17.55
CA ILE A 67 -26.97 -22.75 -17.56
C ILE A 67 -27.41 -22.54 -19.01
N ALA A 68 -27.73 -23.63 -19.70
CA ALA A 68 -28.05 -23.64 -21.13
C ALA A 68 -29.14 -22.61 -21.51
N GLU A 69 -30.11 -22.38 -20.63
CA GLU A 69 -31.25 -21.47 -20.82
C GLU A 69 -30.86 -19.99 -20.88
N LEU A 70 -29.64 -19.64 -20.45
CA LEU A 70 -29.10 -18.28 -20.41
C LEU A 70 -28.00 -18.03 -21.45
N ARG A 71 -27.56 -19.06 -22.19
CA ARG A 71 -26.48 -18.96 -23.18
C ARG A 71 -26.76 -17.89 -24.24
N GLU A 72 -27.94 -17.93 -24.84
CA GLU A 72 -28.35 -16.98 -25.88
C GLU A 72 -28.43 -15.55 -25.34
N THR A 73 -29.09 -15.36 -24.19
CA THR A 73 -29.20 -14.05 -23.52
C THR A 73 -27.84 -13.45 -23.21
N LYS A 74 -26.89 -14.29 -22.73
CA LYS A 74 -25.51 -13.88 -22.47
C LYS A 74 -24.80 -13.45 -23.76
N SER A 75 -24.92 -14.23 -24.84
CA SER A 75 -24.32 -13.90 -26.14
C SER A 75 -24.82 -12.56 -26.65
N MET A 76 -26.15 -12.37 -26.72
CA MET A 76 -26.77 -11.15 -27.23
C MET A 76 -26.33 -9.89 -26.49
N LEU A 77 -26.15 -9.97 -25.17
CA LEU A 77 -25.72 -8.85 -24.36
C LEU A 77 -24.21 -8.58 -24.52
N ASN A 78 -23.40 -9.62 -24.64
CA ASN A 78 -21.96 -9.48 -24.90
C ASN A 78 -21.71 -8.86 -26.28
N ASP A 79 -22.42 -9.31 -27.32
CA ASP A 79 -22.30 -8.75 -28.68
C ASP A 79 -22.58 -7.23 -28.68
N LEU A 80 -23.59 -6.80 -27.91
CA LEU A 80 -23.90 -5.38 -27.76
C LEU A 80 -22.81 -4.62 -26.99
N ARG A 81 -22.22 -5.22 -25.94
CA ARG A 81 -21.12 -4.59 -25.18
C ARG A 81 -19.85 -4.49 -26.00
N ASP A 82 -19.55 -5.49 -26.82
CA ASP A 82 -18.35 -5.54 -27.65
C ASP A 82 -18.35 -4.44 -28.72
N SER A 83 -19.52 -3.90 -29.09
CA SER A 83 -19.63 -2.70 -29.92
C SER A 83 -19.00 -1.43 -29.29
N LEU A 84 -18.69 -1.47 -27.99
CA LEU A 84 -18.01 -0.39 -27.26
C LEU A 84 -16.48 -0.53 -27.20
N ASN A 85 -15.89 -1.61 -27.74
CA ASN A 85 -14.46 -1.90 -27.55
C ASN A 85 -13.54 -0.79 -28.10
N ASP A 86 -13.95 -0.13 -29.18
CA ASP A 86 -13.24 0.99 -29.80
C ASP A 86 -13.74 2.37 -29.36
N VAL A 87 -14.73 2.42 -28.47
CA VAL A 87 -15.27 3.66 -27.92
C VAL A 87 -14.43 4.10 -26.74
N ASP A 88 -13.97 5.35 -26.77
CA ASP A 88 -13.28 5.96 -25.64
C ASP A 88 -14.18 5.97 -24.40
N MET A 89 -13.66 5.41 -23.29
CA MET A 89 -14.46 5.19 -22.08
C MET A 89 -14.88 6.50 -21.39
N GLU A 90 -14.09 7.57 -21.46
CA GLU A 90 -14.43 8.86 -20.86
C GLU A 90 -15.51 9.57 -21.67
N LYS A 91 -15.41 9.52 -23.00
CA LYS A 91 -16.46 10.03 -23.89
C LYS A 91 -17.76 9.26 -23.68
N TRP A 92 -17.69 7.94 -23.57
CA TRP A 92 -18.83 7.09 -23.26
C TRP A 92 -19.42 7.37 -21.88
N SER A 93 -18.57 7.57 -20.87
CA SER A 93 -19.00 7.91 -19.50
C SER A 93 -19.72 9.26 -19.46
N THR A 94 -19.19 10.26 -20.17
CA THR A 94 -19.81 11.59 -20.29
C THR A 94 -21.17 11.51 -20.98
N HIS A 95 -21.24 10.79 -22.10
CA HIS A 95 -22.50 10.56 -22.83
C HIS A 95 -23.55 9.85 -21.97
N THR A 96 -23.19 8.72 -21.34
CA THR A 96 -24.13 7.98 -20.50
C THR A 96 -24.54 8.77 -19.26
N LYS A 97 -23.67 9.63 -18.72
CA LYS A 97 -24.02 10.58 -17.66
C LYS A 97 -24.99 11.66 -18.14
N LEU A 98 -24.89 12.12 -19.39
CA LEU A 98 -25.88 13.04 -19.97
C LEU A 98 -27.27 12.39 -20.03
N LEU A 99 -27.36 11.12 -20.44
CA LEU A 99 -28.63 10.39 -20.54
C LEU A 99 -29.21 9.94 -19.19
N ASP A 100 -28.39 9.90 -18.14
CA ASP A 100 -28.79 9.47 -16.80
C ASP A 100 -29.55 10.58 -16.05
N ASN A 101 -30.86 10.39 -15.91
CA ASN A 101 -31.76 11.30 -15.18
C ASN A 101 -31.41 11.45 -13.70
N THR A 102 -30.64 10.52 -13.12
CA THR A 102 -30.28 10.54 -11.70
C THR A 102 -29.00 11.32 -11.39
N SER A 103 -28.26 11.71 -12.43
CA SER A 103 -26.91 12.29 -12.31
C SER A 103 -26.79 13.62 -11.55
N LEU A 104 -27.90 14.34 -11.31
CA LEU A 104 -27.92 15.57 -10.50
C LEU A 104 -28.38 15.37 -9.05
N VAL A 105 -28.84 14.18 -8.65
CA VAL A 105 -29.35 13.94 -7.28
C VAL A 105 -28.28 14.30 -6.24
N THR A 106 -27.05 13.84 -6.42
CA THR A 106 -25.95 14.12 -5.50
C THR A 106 -25.64 15.61 -5.37
N LYS A 107 -25.73 16.36 -6.49
CA LYS A 107 -25.51 17.81 -6.49
C LYS A 107 -26.61 18.52 -5.69
N HIS A 108 -27.87 18.17 -5.90
CA HIS A 108 -28.97 18.77 -5.15
C HIS A 108 -28.89 18.42 -3.65
N LEU A 109 -28.42 17.23 -3.28
CA LEU A 109 -28.18 16.89 -1.87
C LEU A 109 -27.05 17.71 -1.25
N SER A 110 -25.96 18.00 -1.99
CA SER A 110 -24.86 18.82 -1.45
C SER A 110 -25.25 20.29 -1.23
N GLU A 111 -26.35 20.74 -1.87
CA GLU A 111 -26.97 22.06 -1.69
C GLU A 111 -27.84 22.15 -0.42
N ILE A 112 -28.21 21.02 0.20
CA ILE A 112 -28.89 21.03 1.50
C ILE A 112 -27.89 21.51 2.56
N LYS A 113 -28.14 22.70 3.13
CA LYS A 113 -27.30 23.32 4.17
C LYS A 113 -28.02 23.44 5.51
N LEU A 114 -27.25 23.57 6.57
CA LEU A 114 -27.73 23.90 7.91
C LEU A 114 -26.90 25.08 8.47
N ASN A 115 -27.55 26.03 9.14
CA ASN A 115 -26.86 27.15 9.78
C ASN A 115 -26.49 26.78 11.22
N VAL A 116 -25.18 26.67 11.49
CA VAL A 116 -24.62 26.35 12.81
C VAL A 116 -23.77 27.53 13.24
N ASN A 117 -24.15 28.19 14.33
CA ASN A 117 -23.41 29.34 14.90
C ASN A 117 -23.06 30.43 13.85
N GLY A 118 -23.98 30.71 12.93
CA GLY A 118 -23.79 31.71 11.87
C GLY A 118 -22.99 31.24 10.66
N LYS A 119 -22.52 29.98 10.64
CA LYS A 119 -21.82 29.36 9.51
C LYS A 119 -22.74 28.39 8.78
N SER A 120 -22.72 28.46 7.44
CA SER A 120 -23.45 27.53 6.57
C SER A 120 -22.64 26.24 6.42
N GLU A 121 -23.15 25.13 6.92
CA GLU A 121 -22.54 23.80 6.84
C GLU A 121 -23.36 22.84 5.97
N GLN A 122 -22.74 21.76 5.49
CA GLN A 122 -23.44 20.73 4.72
C GLN A 122 -24.43 19.95 5.59
N GLY A 123 -25.67 19.80 5.13
CA GLY A 123 -26.72 19.10 5.87
C GLY A 123 -26.61 17.57 5.82
N VAL A 124 -25.97 17.01 4.78
CA VAL A 124 -25.90 15.57 4.53
C VAL A 124 -24.44 15.11 4.55
N GLU A 125 -24.16 14.01 5.25
CA GLU A 125 -22.80 13.48 5.38
C GLU A 125 -22.44 12.47 4.27
N LEU A 126 -21.16 12.47 3.84
CA LEU A 126 -20.55 11.43 2.99
C LEU A 126 -21.40 10.98 1.78
N ILE A 127 -22.00 11.94 1.07
CA ILE A 127 -22.86 11.70 -0.09
C ILE A 127 -22.07 11.05 -1.23
N THR A 128 -22.37 9.78 -1.50
CA THR A 128 -21.83 9.00 -2.63
C THR A 128 -22.96 8.31 -3.41
N ASN A 129 -22.66 7.76 -4.58
CA ASN A 129 -23.66 6.94 -5.30
C ASN A 129 -24.05 5.69 -4.49
N ALA A 130 -23.13 5.10 -3.72
CA ALA A 130 -23.45 3.99 -2.82
C ALA A 130 -24.41 4.44 -1.71
N TRP A 131 -24.13 5.60 -1.08
CA TRP A 131 -25.02 6.21 -0.08
C TRP A 131 -26.46 6.30 -0.58
N LEU A 132 -26.64 6.81 -1.79
CA LEU A 132 -27.96 7.00 -2.40
C LEU A 132 -28.71 5.69 -2.62
N LYS A 133 -28.03 4.65 -3.12
CA LYS A 133 -28.62 3.33 -3.36
C LYS A 133 -29.10 2.70 -2.05
N LEU A 134 -28.28 2.75 -0.99
CA LEU A 134 -28.71 2.22 0.30
C LEU A 134 -29.85 3.03 0.87
N TYR A 135 -29.80 4.36 0.83
CA TYR A 135 -30.89 5.20 1.35
C TYR A 135 -32.21 4.89 0.65
N GLU A 136 -32.21 4.75 -0.69
CA GLU A 136 -33.38 4.31 -1.47
C GLU A 136 -33.91 2.95 -1.00
N MET A 137 -33.02 1.96 -0.80
CA MET A 137 -33.41 0.63 -0.34
C MET A 137 -33.96 0.64 1.10
N LEU A 138 -33.35 1.41 2.01
CA LEU A 138 -33.82 1.55 3.40
C LEU A 138 -35.24 2.09 3.43
N GLU A 139 -35.54 3.10 2.63
CA GLU A 139 -36.87 3.71 2.55
C GLU A 139 -37.88 2.83 1.83
N PHE A 140 -37.52 2.27 0.68
CA PHE A 140 -38.42 1.44 -0.13
C PHE A 140 -38.92 0.21 0.64
N TYR A 141 -38.03 -0.44 1.40
CA TYR A 141 -38.36 -1.61 2.21
C TYR A 141 -38.80 -1.26 3.64
N ASN A 142 -38.76 0.02 4.03
CA ASN A 142 -38.90 0.47 5.41
C ASN A 142 -38.06 -0.37 6.38
N LEU A 143 -36.79 -0.60 6.02
CA LEU A 143 -35.99 -1.70 6.55
C LEU A 143 -35.67 -1.56 8.04
N VAL A 144 -35.54 -0.33 8.55
CA VAL A 144 -35.29 -0.07 9.98
C VAL A 144 -36.46 -0.55 10.82
N GLU A 145 -37.68 -0.12 10.50
CA GLU A 145 -38.90 -0.55 11.19
C GLU A 145 -39.19 -2.04 10.96
N TYR A 146 -38.80 -2.58 9.80
CA TYR A 146 -38.87 -4.02 9.53
C TYR A 146 -38.01 -4.83 10.50
N LEU A 147 -36.77 -4.38 10.76
CA LEU A 147 -35.82 -5.05 11.63
C LEU A 147 -36.10 -4.83 13.13
N LYS A 148 -36.58 -3.63 13.47
CA LYS A 148 -36.90 -3.17 14.81
C LYS A 148 -38.25 -2.44 14.77
N PRO A 149 -39.38 -3.15 14.92
CA PRO A 149 -40.68 -2.51 15.02
C PRO A 149 -40.71 -1.51 16.18
N ASN A 150 -41.34 -0.36 16.00
CA ASN A 150 -41.46 0.71 17.00
C ASN A 150 -40.11 1.33 17.42
N PHE A 151 -39.06 1.20 16.61
CA PHE A 151 -37.72 1.71 16.96
C PHE A 151 -37.73 3.22 17.25
N LYS A 152 -38.63 3.96 16.61
CA LYS A 152 -38.77 5.41 16.82
C LYS A 152 -39.25 5.76 18.23
N THR A 153 -40.14 4.96 18.81
CA THR A 153 -40.77 5.23 20.10
C THR A 153 -40.06 4.51 21.25
N GLU A 154 -39.65 3.27 21.03
CA GLU A 154 -39.05 2.41 22.07
C GLU A 154 -37.52 2.55 22.14
N GLY A 155 -36.88 3.06 21.09
CA GLY A 155 -35.44 3.19 21.01
C GLY A 155 -34.72 1.85 20.94
N GLY A 156 -33.52 1.78 21.54
CA GLY A 156 -32.68 0.58 21.55
C GLY A 156 -31.46 0.69 20.63
N VAL A 157 -30.87 -0.45 20.27
CA VAL A 157 -29.67 -0.51 19.44
C VAL A 157 -29.95 -1.29 18.15
N LEU A 158 -29.71 -0.66 17.00
CA LEU A 158 -29.61 -1.33 15.71
C LEU A 158 -28.15 -1.70 15.48
N THR A 159 -27.88 -2.99 15.28
CA THR A 159 -26.52 -3.47 15.01
C THR A 159 -26.35 -3.82 13.54
N SER A 160 -25.35 -3.24 12.88
CA SER A 160 -25.07 -3.51 11.46
C SER A 160 -23.62 -3.91 11.20
N PHE A 161 -23.39 -4.78 10.20
CA PHE A 161 -22.07 -5.09 9.68
C PHE A 161 -21.99 -4.80 8.18
N HIS A 162 -20.95 -4.13 7.73
CA HIS A 162 -20.80 -3.74 6.33
C HIS A 162 -19.54 -4.35 5.72
N ILE A 163 -19.69 -5.12 4.64
CA ILE A 163 -18.61 -5.87 3.98
C ILE A 163 -18.21 -5.17 2.68
N SER A 164 -16.91 -4.99 2.49
CA SER A 164 -16.33 -4.22 1.39
C SER A 164 -16.84 -2.78 1.36
N GLU A 165 -16.81 -2.14 2.53
CA GLU A 165 -17.55 -0.90 2.79
C GLU A 165 -16.85 0.39 2.33
N CYS A 166 -15.52 0.40 2.15
CA CYS A 166 -14.84 1.64 1.76
C CYS A 166 -15.47 2.23 0.49
N PRO A 167 -15.71 3.56 0.41
CA PRO A 167 -15.28 4.60 1.36
C PRO A 167 -16.18 4.82 2.59
N GLY A 168 -17.29 4.10 2.74
CA GLY A 168 -18.21 4.26 3.87
C GLY A 168 -19.62 4.75 3.54
N GLY A 169 -20.02 4.69 2.27
CA GLY A 169 -21.28 5.27 1.80
C GLY A 169 -22.52 4.63 2.43
N PHE A 170 -22.51 3.31 2.65
CA PHE A 170 -23.65 2.59 3.21
C PHE A 170 -23.75 2.82 4.72
N VAL A 171 -22.62 2.80 5.44
CA VAL A 171 -22.59 3.14 6.87
C VAL A 171 -23.12 4.56 7.10
N ALA A 172 -22.66 5.52 6.29
CA ALA A 172 -23.11 6.92 6.38
C ALA A 172 -24.60 7.08 6.03
N ALA A 173 -25.10 6.38 5.01
CA ALA A 173 -26.53 6.43 4.65
C ALA A 173 -27.42 5.89 5.76
N LEU A 174 -27.02 4.79 6.41
CA LEU A 174 -27.75 4.22 7.53
C LEU A 174 -27.74 5.16 8.75
N ASN A 175 -26.59 5.74 9.10
CA ASN A 175 -26.51 6.72 10.18
C ASN A 175 -27.40 7.94 9.89
N HIS A 176 -27.29 8.52 8.68
CA HIS A 176 -28.08 9.67 8.27
C HIS A 176 -29.59 9.36 8.29
N ASN A 177 -30.01 8.17 7.84
CA ASN A 177 -31.40 7.74 7.89
C ASN A 177 -31.97 7.73 9.31
N LEU A 178 -31.19 7.19 10.26
CA LEU A 178 -31.60 7.12 11.65
C LEU A 178 -31.69 8.51 12.30
N LYS A 179 -30.71 9.38 12.02
CA LYS A 179 -30.63 10.73 12.60
C LYS A 179 -31.69 11.66 12.03
N SER A 180 -31.89 11.66 10.71
CA SER A 180 -32.88 12.51 10.05
C SER A 180 -34.33 12.22 10.46
N LYS A 181 -34.63 10.98 10.89
CA LYS A 181 -35.96 10.58 11.35
C LYS A 181 -36.18 10.73 12.86
N ASN A 182 -35.19 11.26 13.59
CA ASN A 182 -35.21 11.41 15.05
C ASN A 182 -35.55 10.10 15.78
N TYR A 183 -34.95 8.99 15.35
CA TYR A 183 -35.03 7.76 16.12
C TYR A 183 -34.35 7.94 17.47
N SER A 184 -35.00 7.50 18.55
CA SER A 184 -34.43 7.52 19.91
C SER A 184 -33.33 6.47 20.11
N GLY A 185 -33.21 5.50 19.20
CA GLY A 185 -32.21 4.44 19.24
C GLY A 185 -30.83 4.82 18.68
N HIS A 186 -29.83 3.98 18.96
CA HIS A 186 -28.43 4.15 18.56
C HIS A 186 -28.02 3.12 17.50
N LEU A 187 -27.11 3.53 16.60
CA LEU A 187 -26.46 2.64 15.64
C LEU A 187 -25.15 2.12 16.24
N LYS A 188 -25.02 0.79 16.34
CA LYS A 188 -23.75 0.12 16.57
C LYS A 188 -23.32 -0.55 15.27
N TRP A 189 -22.20 -0.14 14.71
CA TRP A 189 -21.77 -0.66 13.43
C TRP A 189 -20.32 -1.13 13.44
N PHE A 190 -20.05 -2.11 12.59
CA PHE A 190 -18.72 -2.61 12.29
C PHE A 190 -18.59 -2.75 10.78
N ALA A 191 -17.37 -2.72 10.27
CA ALA A 191 -17.13 -2.90 8.84
C ALA A 191 -15.84 -3.67 8.57
N THR A 192 -15.73 -4.20 7.35
CA THR A 192 -14.48 -4.69 6.78
C THR A 192 -14.39 -4.25 5.33
N SER A 193 -13.18 -3.99 4.87
CA SER A 193 -12.84 -3.68 3.48
C SER A 193 -11.35 -3.91 3.30
N LEU A 194 -10.88 -4.02 2.05
CA LEU A 194 -9.45 -4.00 1.79
C LEU A 194 -8.82 -2.77 2.47
N ASN A 195 -7.81 -3.02 3.29
CA ASN A 195 -7.14 -2.00 4.07
C ASN A 195 -6.35 -1.08 3.12
N PRO A 196 -6.67 0.24 3.07
CA PRO A 196 -5.98 1.20 2.19
C PRO A 196 -4.53 1.45 2.59
N TYR A 197 -4.10 0.93 3.74
CA TYR A 197 -2.73 1.06 4.25
C TYR A 197 -1.99 -0.28 4.35
N TYR A 198 -2.57 -1.39 3.84
CA TYR A 198 -1.87 -2.69 3.82
C TYR A 198 -1.15 -2.90 2.51
N GLU A 199 0.17 -2.79 2.54
CA GLU A 199 1.06 -2.67 1.39
C GLU A 199 1.07 -3.91 0.45
N GLY A 200 0.50 -5.04 0.90
CA GLY A 200 0.34 -6.27 0.10
C GLY A 200 -0.95 -6.38 -0.70
N ASN A 201 -1.89 -5.43 -0.58
CA ASN A 201 -3.10 -5.43 -1.40
C ASN A 201 -2.82 -4.98 -2.84
N ASP A 202 -3.70 -5.31 -3.77
CA ASP A 202 -3.57 -4.89 -5.18
C ASP A 202 -4.04 -3.43 -5.36
N PRO A 203 -3.19 -2.49 -5.83
CA PRO A 203 -3.56 -1.10 -6.02
C PRO A 203 -4.64 -0.88 -7.08
N ASN A 204 -4.89 -1.84 -7.97
CA ASN A 204 -5.98 -1.79 -8.96
C ASN A 204 -7.34 -2.15 -8.36
N VAL A 205 -7.35 -2.69 -7.13
CA VAL A 205 -8.54 -3.19 -6.43
C VAL A 205 -8.84 -2.32 -5.21
N VAL A 206 -7.81 -1.86 -4.49
CA VAL A 206 -7.93 -1.01 -3.31
C VAL A 206 -8.46 0.38 -3.68
N LEU A 207 -9.40 0.88 -2.86
CA LEU A 207 -9.89 2.24 -2.97
C LEU A 207 -8.95 3.20 -2.23
N ALA A 208 -8.72 4.37 -2.83
CA ALA A 208 -7.83 5.39 -2.25
C ALA A 208 -8.54 6.20 -1.16
N GLU A 209 -9.86 6.25 -1.21
CA GLU A 209 -10.72 6.97 -0.28
C GLU A 209 -10.73 6.33 1.11
N ASP A 210 -10.14 7.01 2.08
CA ASP A 210 -9.87 6.50 3.42
C ASP A 210 -10.55 7.31 4.54
N ILE A 211 -11.32 8.35 4.21
CA ILE A 211 -11.85 9.30 5.21
C ILE A 211 -12.64 8.66 6.35
N LEU A 212 -13.64 7.83 6.07
CA LEU A 212 -14.42 7.18 7.13
C LEU A 212 -13.53 6.15 7.85
N PHE A 213 -12.71 5.42 7.09
CA PHE A 213 -11.79 4.41 7.61
C PHE A 213 -10.83 5.00 8.65
N ARG A 214 -10.18 6.12 8.33
CA ARG A 214 -9.25 6.86 9.19
C ARG A 214 -9.92 7.35 10.46
N GLU A 215 -11.06 8.04 10.33
CA GLU A 215 -11.75 8.71 11.45
C GLU A 215 -12.43 7.73 12.40
N THR A 216 -12.77 6.52 11.92
CA THR A 216 -13.52 5.52 12.68
C THR A 216 -12.80 4.18 12.77
N TYR A 217 -11.47 4.18 12.67
CA TYR A 217 -10.61 2.99 12.56
C TYR A 217 -10.96 1.82 13.50
N GLN A 218 -11.35 2.12 14.75
CA GLN A 218 -11.77 1.15 15.76
C GLN A 218 -13.00 0.29 15.39
N ASN A 219 -13.82 0.72 14.43
CA ASN A 219 -14.99 -0.01 13.95
C ASN A 219 -14.65 -0.97 12.79
N TRP A 220 -13.41 -0.93 12.28
CA TRP A 220 -12.97 -1.72 11.14
C TRP A 220 -12.26 -3.01 11.58
N LEU A 221 -12.79 -4.16 11.15
CA LEU A 221 -12.21 -5.48 11.41
C LEU A 221 -11.44 -5.95 10.18
N LEU A 222 -10.12 -5.77 10.21
CA LEU A 222 -9.23 -5.94 9.07
C LEU A 222 -8.77 -7.39 8.86
N GLY A 223 -9.31 -8.33 9.62
CA GLY A 223 -8.95 -9.74 9.56
C GLY A 223 -7.67 -10.07 10.33
N TYR A 224 -7.27 -11.34 10.28
CA TYR A 224 -6.11 -11.89 10.98
C TYR A 224 -4.77 -11.36 10.42
N ASP A 225 -4.72 -11.09 9.12
CA ASP A 225 -3.53 -10.62 8.41
C ASP A 225 -3.51 -9.10 8.18
N ASN A 226 -4.53 -8.39 8.67
CA ASN A 226 -4.73 -6.95 8.52
C ASN A 226 -4.93 -6.44 7.07
N SER A 227 -5.08 -7.34 6.09
CA SER A 227 -5.31 -6.99 4.68
C SER A 227 -6.74 -6.50 4.42
N GLY A 228 -7.69 -6.92 5.25
CA GLY A 228 -9.12 -6.73 5.03
C GLY A 228 -9.67 -7.58 3.87
N ASN A 229 -8.88 -8.51 3.33
CA ASN A 229 -9.32 -9.36 2.24
C ASN A 229 -10.20 -10.51 2.75
N ILE A 230 -11.51 -10.38 2.53
CA ILE A 230 -12.49 -11.39 2.95
C ILE A 230 -12.47 -12.65 2.08
N THR A 231 -11.77 -12.67 0.93
CA THR A 231 -11.60 -13.90 0.14
C THR A 231 -10.61 -14.88 0.77
N ARG A 232 -10.10 -14.55 1.97
CA ARG A 232 -9.32 -15.43 2.83
C ARG A 232 -10.18 -15.90 4.00
N SER A 233 -10.33 -17.21 4.16
CA SER A 233 -11.17 -17.80 5.20
C SER A 233 -10.73 -17.38 6.62
N CYS A 234 -9.43 -17.25 6.86
CA CYS A 234 -8.89 -16.80 8.16
C CYS A 234 -9.38 -15.39 8.56
N ASN A 235 -9.60 -14.50 7.60
CA ASN A 235 -10.13 -13.16 7.88
C ASN A 235 -11.62 -13.19 8.19
N ILE A 236 -12.39 -14.07 7.53
CA ILE A 236 -13.79 -14.32 7.87
C ILE A 236 -13.91 -14.91 9.28
N GLU A 237 -13.11 -15.92 9.61
CA GLU A 237 -13.10 -16.54 10.93
C GLU A 237 -12.72 -15.55 12.03
N PHE A 238 -11.71 -14.71 11.78
CA PHE A 238 -11.35 -13.61 12.68
C PHE A 238 -12.53 -12.68 12.96
N ILE A 239 -13.27 -12.27 11.92
CA ILE A 239 -14.45 -11.42 12.06
C ILE A 239 -15.54 -12.11 12.91
N TRP A 240 -15.82 -13.39 12.65
CA TRP A 240 -16.78 -14.15 13.46
C TRP A 240 -16.36 -14.30 14.91
N ASP A 241 -15.08 -14.52 15.18
CA ASP A 241 -14.55 -14.63 16.54
C ASP A 241 -14.63 -13.31 17.31
N HIS A 242 -14.64 -12.16 16.62
CA HIS A 242 -14.79 -10.84 17.25
C HIS A 242 -16.25 -10.42 17.47
N ILE A 243 -17.17 -10.94 16.64
CA ILE A 243 -18.57 -10.48 16.63
C ILE A 243 -19.54 -11.57 17.12
N SER A 244 -19.54 -12.75 16.51
CA SER A 244 -20.63 -13.73 16.67
C SER A 244 -20.26 -14.98 17.49
N ARG A 245 -18.98 -15.21 17.79
CA ARG A 245 -18.51 -16.37 18.56
C ARG A 245 -17.83 -15.95 19.86
N PRO A 246 -17.96 -16.73 20.95
CA PRO A 246 -17.12 -16.55 22.12
C PRO A 246 -15.67 -16.90 21.74
N SER A 247 -14.82 -15.90 21.58
CA SER A 247 -13.40 -16.11 21.25
C SER A 247 -12.69 -16.85 22.39
N ARG A 248 -11.76 -17.77 22.04
CA ARG A 248 -10.80 -18.35 23.00
C ARG A 248 -9.94 -17.30 23.69
N HIS A 249 -9.72 -16.17 23.02
CA HIS A 249 -8.87 -15.05 23.47
C HIS A 249 -9.66 -13.89 24.09
N ASN A 250 -11.00 -13.93 24.06
CA ASN A 250 -11.85 -12.82 24.50
C ASN A 250 -13.10 -13.30 25.25
N LYS A 251 -12.91 -14.18 26.24
CA LYS A 251 -13.98 -14.81 27.05
C LYS A 251 -14.93 -13.81 27.73
N ALA A 252 -14.51 -12.56 27.91
CA ALA A 252 -15.26 -11.53 28.62
C ALA A 252 -16.27 -10.76 27.74
N LYS A 253 -16.22 -10.85 26.40
CA LYS A 253 -17.15 -10.13 25.52
C LYS A 253 -18.32 -11.02 25.08
N THR A 254 -19.54 -10.54 25.29
CA THR A 254 -20.77 -11.21 24.83
C THR A 254 -20.87 -11.13 23.31
N PRO A 255 -21.08 -12.25 22.59
CA PRO A 255 -21.32 -12.24 21.15
C PRO A 255 -22.52 -11.35 20.78
N ILE A 256 -22.38 -10.57 19.71
CA ILE A 256 -23.42 -9.67 19.20
C ILE A 256 -23.71 -10.06 17.76
N LEU A 257 -24.76 -10.86 17.56
CA LEU A 257 -25.29 -11.10 16.23
C LEU A 257 -25.92 -9.81 15.67
N VAL A 258 -25.78 -9.59 14.37
CA VAL A 258 -26.14 -8.30 13.74
C VAL A 258 -27.53 -8.33 13.10
N ASP A 259 -28.25 -7.20 13.16
CA ASP A 259 -29.59 -7.03 12.58
C ASP A 259 -29.53 -6.93 11.04
N LEU A 260 -28.56 -6.17 10.53
CA LEU A 260 -28.36 -5.92 9.10
C LEU A 260 -26.92 -6.23 8.70
N VAL A 261 -26.75 -7.02 7.65
CA VAL A 261 -25.47 -7.07 6.91
C VAL A 261 -25.66 -6.42 5.55
N THR A 262 -24.65 -5.67 5.10
CA THR A 262 -24.55 -5.19 3.73
C THR A 262 -23.25 -5.68 3.10
N ALA A 263 -23.26 -5.86 1.78
CA ALA A 263 -22.08 -6.21 1.01
C ALA A 263 -22.14 -5.52 -0.36
N ASP A 264 -21.29 -4.50 -0.56
CA ASP A 264 -21.24 -3.68 -1.78
C ASP A 264 -19.93 -3.88 -2.58
N GLY A 265 -19.20 -4.96 -2.31
CA GLY A 265 -17.87 -5.16 -2.87
C GLY A 265 -17.84 -5.32 -4.38
N SER A 266 -16.85 -4.72 -5.02
CA SER A 266 -16.51 -4.94 -6.42
C SER A 266 -15.12 -4.38 -6.68
N PHE A 267 -14.56 -4.70 -7.84
CA PHE A 267 -13.27 -4.16 -8.27
C PHE A 267 -13.28 -3.91 -9.77
N ASN A 268 -12.23 -3.25 -10.27
CA ASN A 268 -12.15 -2.87 -11.68
C ASN A 268 -12.01 -4.12 -12.57
N CYS A 269 -13.06 -4.43 -13.32
CA CYS A 269 -13.08 -5.53 -14.31
C CYS A 269 -13.02 -5.01 -15.76
N GLN A 270 -12.59 -3.77 -16.01
CA GLN A 270 -12.62 -3.17 -17.35
C GLN A 270 -11.68 -3.81 -18.37
N PHE A 271 -10.75 -4.66 -17.92
CA PHE A 271 -9.90 -5.49 -18.78
C PHE A 271 -10.66 -6.71 -19.36
N ASP A 272 -11.79 -7.10 -18.75
CA ASP A 272 -12.68 -8.18 -19.22
C ASP A 272 -14.12 -7.96 -18.68
N PRO A 273 -14.83 -6.92 -19.16
CA PRO A 273 -16.13 -6.50 -18.59
C PRO A 273 -17.23 -7.54 -18.81
N ASN A 274 -17.16 -8.34 -19.88
CA ASN A 274 -18.14 -9.39 -20.17
C ASN A 274 -18.11 -10.53 -19.15
N ASN A 275 -16.99 -10.72 -18.44
CA ASN A 275 -16.85 -11.75 -17.41
C ASN A 275 -16.88 -11.17 -15.98
N GLN A 276 -17.39 -9.96 -15.76
CA GLN A 276 -17.47 -9.33 -14.44
C GLN A 276 -18.11 -10.24 -13.38
N GLU A 277 -19.19 -10.93 -13.72
CA GLU A 277 -19.86 -11.89 -12.83
C GLU A 277 -18.90 -12.98 -12.35
N ARG A 278 -18.16 -13.58 -13.28
CA ARG A 278 -17.17 -14.63 -12.97
C ARG A 278 -15.99 -14.09 -12.19
N LEU A 279 -15.45 -12.94 -12.59
CA LEU A 279 -14.28 -12.31 -11.95
C LEU A 279 -14.57 -11.98 -10.49
N THR A 280 -15.77 -11.47 -10.20
CA THR A 280 -16.16 -11.06 -8.83
C THR A 280 -16.76 -12.20 -8.00
N SER A 281 -16.98 -13.38 -8.57
CA SER A 281 -17.69 -14.49 -7.90
C SER A 281 -17.02 -14.97 -6.60
N SER A 282 -15.69 -14.99 -6.52
CA SER A 282 -14.98 -15.36 -5.28
C SER A 282 -15.24 -14.37 -4.15
N LEU A 283 -15.25 -13.07 -4.48
CA LEU A 283 -15.62 -12.01 -3.54
C LEU A 283 -17.08 -12.15 -3.11
N LYS A 284 -18.01 -12.34 -4.06
CA LYS A 284 -19.45 -12.47 -3.74
C LYS A 284 -19.72 -13.69 -2.85
N PHE A 285 -19.09 -14.81 -3.15
CA PHE A 285 -19.19 -16.03 -2.35
C PHE A 285 -18.68 -15.79 -0.92
N ALA A 286 -17.51 -15.18 -0.77
CA ALA A 286 -16.91 -14.92 0.52
C ALA A 286 -17.70 -13.89 1.36
N GLU A 287 -18.29 -12.86 0.74
CA GLU A 287 -19.22 -11.94 1.40
C GLU A 287 -20.45 -12.66 1.94
N VAL A 288 -21.06 -13.55 1.14
CA VAL A 288 -22.21 -14.35 1.55
C VAL A 288 -21.85 -15.24 2.72
N VAL A 289 -20.72 -15.97 2.64
CA VAL A 289 -20.24 -16.81 3.73
C VAL A 289 -20.07 -15.99 4.99
N CYS A 290 -19.33 -14.88 4.93
CA CYS A 290 -19.10 -13.99 6.06
C CYS A 290 -20.42 -13.49 6.69
N ALA A 291 -21.36 -12.99 5.88
CA ALA A 291 -22.66 -12.50 6.33
C ALA A 291 -23.47 -13.56 7.10
N LEU A 292 -23.50 -14.79 6.60
CA LEU A 292 -24.26 -15.90 7.19
C LEU A 292 -23.76 -16.29 8.59
N GLY A 293 -22.50 -16.04 8.91
CA GLY A 293 -21.93 -16.26 10.25
C GLY A 293 -22.11 -15.08 11.22
N LEU A 294 -22.65 -13.95 10.77
CA LEU A 294 -22.82 -12.72 11.56
C LEU A 294 -24.28 -12.44 11.94
N LEU A 295 -25.22 -12.79 11.06
CA LEU A 295 -26.63 -12.42 11.19
C LEU A 295 -27.33 -13.09 12.37
N ARG A 296 -28.20 -12.34 13.05
CA ARG A 296 -29.19 -12.93 13.95
C ARG A 296 -30.36 -13.53 13.16
N VAL A 297 -31.05 -14.48 13.76
CA VAL A 297 -32.36 -14.93 13.23
C VAL A 297 -33.31 -13.74 13.12
N GLY A 298 -34.01 -13.64 11.99
CA GLY A 298 -34.86 -12.51 11.61
C GLY A 298 -34.10 -11.30 11.05
N GLY A 299 -32.76 -11.34 10.94
CA GLY A 299 -31.97 -10.27 10.33
C GLY A 299 -32.13 -10.18 8.81
N CYS A 300 -31.57 -9.13 8.21
CA CYS A 300 -31.62 -8.85 6.79
C CYS A 300 -30.22 -8.77 6.18
N PHE A 301 -30.11 -9.11 4.90
CA PHE A 301 -28.86 -9.02 4.15
C PHE A 301 -29.09 -8.34 2.80
N ILE A 302 -28.27 -7.35 2.48
CA ILE A 302 -28.24 -6.66 1.19
C ILE A 302 -26.93 -7.00 0.49
N LEU A 303 -27.01 -7.62 -0.68
CA LEU A 303 -25.85 -8.06 -1.44
C LEU A 303 -25.87 -7.46 -2.85
N LYS A 304 -24.80 -6.78 -3.23
CA LYS A 304 -24.59 -6.37 -4.62
C LYS A 304 -24.21 -7.56 -5.49
N MET A 305 -24.90 -7.70 -6.61
CA MET A 305 -24.61 -8.67 -7.66
C MET A 305 -24.57 -7.96 -9.03
N PHE A 306 -24.10 -8.67 -10.05
CA PHE A 306 -24.01 -8.18 -11.42
C PHE A 306 -24.96 -8.96 -12.33
N ASN A 307 -24.51 -9.28 -13.55
CA ASN A 307 -25.16 -10.30 -14.36
C ASN A 307 -25.35 -11.59 -13.54
N LEU A 308 -26.39 -12.34 -13.91
CA LEU A 308 -26.82 -13.56 -13.23
C LEU A 308 -26.88 -14.72 -14.25
N PHE A 309 -25.84 -14.89 -15.06
CA PHE A 309 -25.80 -15.90 -16.12
C PHE A 309 -25.09 -17.19 -15.71
N GLU A 310 -24.30 -17.12 -14.64
CA GLU A 310 -23.39 -18.18 -14.25
C GLU A 310 -23.94 -19.02 -13.08
N GLU A 311 -23.49 -20.26 -13.03
CA GLU A 311 -23.78 -21.22 -11.96
C GLU A 311 -23.33 -20.76 -10.58
N CYS A 312 -22.29 -19.92 -10.50
CA CYS A 312 -21.80 -19.37 -9.24
C CYS A 312 -22.87 -18.47 -8.61
N SER A 313 -23.50 -17.61 -9.40
CA SER A 313 -24.66 -16.80 -9.01
C SER A 313 -25.84 -17.70 -8.63
N LEU A 314 -26.16 -18.71 -9.43
CA LEU A 314 -27.25 -19.64 -9.11
C LEU A 314 -27.00 -20.38 -7.78
N SER A 315 -25.75 -20.78 -7.51
CA SER A 315 -25.37 -21.42 -6.26
C SER A 315 -25.47 -20.46 -5.06
N ILE A 316 -25.03 -19.21 -5.23
CA ILE A 316 -25.20 -18.16 -4.21
C ILE A 316 -26.69 -17.93 -3.92
N PHE A 317 -27.54 -17.80 -4.95
CA PHE A 317 -28.99 -17.63 -4.77
C PHE A 317 -29.63 -18.85 -4.09
N THR A 318 -29.18 -20.06 -4.43
CA THR A 318 -29.63 -21.28 -3.77
C THR A 318 -29.25 -21.26 -2.29
N LEU A 319 -28.01 -20.86 -1.95
CA LEU A 319 -27.55 -20.72 -0.56
C LEU A 319 -28.36 -19.67 0.20
N LEU A 320 -28.63 -18.52 -0.41
CA LEU A 320 -29.47 -17.50 0.19
C LEU A 320 -30.90 -18.04 0.41
N ALA A 321 -31.49 -18.76 -0.55
CA ALA A 321 -32.86 -19.30 -0.44
C ALA A 321 -32.98 -20.41 0.60
N LEU A 322 -31.89 -21.12 0.90
CA LEU A 322 -31.79 -22.03 2.04
C LEU A 322 -31.86 -21.28 3.37
N CYS A 323 -31.32 -20.06 3.42
CA CYS A 323 -31.01 -19.34 4.65
C CYS A 323 -32.00 -18.22 4.99
N PHE A 324 -32.75 -17.69 4.03
CA PHE A 324 -33.68 -16.58 4.22
C PHE A 324 -35.10 -16.99 3.84
N LYS A 325 -36.11 -16.36 4.44
CA LYS A 325 -37.52 -16.67 4.12
C LYS A 325 -37.97 -16.04 2.81
N LYS A 326 -37.39 -14.89 2.44
CA LYS A 326 -37.75 -14.14 1.25
C LYS A 326 -36.51 -13.52 0.61
N ILE A 327 -36.43 -13.61 -0.72
CA ILE A 327 -35.35 -13.05 -1.53
C ILE A 327 -35.97 -12.26 -2.67
N GLU A 328 -35.44 -11.06 -2.89
CA GLU A 328 -35.81 -10.21 -3.99
C GLU A 328 -34.55 -9.69 -4.69
N VAL A 329 -34.62 -9.48 -6.00
CA VAL A 329 -33.59 -8.75 -6.74
C VAL A 329 -34.17 -7.40 -7.10
N TYR A 330 -33.44 -6.34 -6.79
CA TYR A 330 -33.87 -4.96 -6.93
C TYR A 330 -32.79 -4.14 -7.64
N LYS A 331 -33.18 -3.31 -8.61
CA LYS A 331 -32.29 -2.33 -9.24
C LYS A 331 -32.72 -0.92 -8.82
N PRO A 332 -32.02 -0.29 -7.84
CA PRO A 332 -32.28 1.09 -7.43
C PRO A 332 -32.26 2.05 -8.62
N PHE A 333 -32.95 3.18 -8.54
CA PHE A 333 -32.86 4.23 -9.56
C PHE A 333 -31.43 4.71 -9.74
N LEU A 334 -30.71 4.84 -8.62
CA LEU A 334 -29.35 5.39 -8.57
C LEU A 334 -28.26 4.38 -8.97
N SER A 335 -28.68 3.19 -9.41
CA SER A 335 -27.85 2.26 -10.17
C SER A 335 -28.11 2.47 -11.67
N LYS A 336 -27.09 2.95 -12.41
CA LYS A 336 -27.18 3.24 -13.86
C LYS A 336 -27.86 2.10 -14.62
N GLU A 337 -28.82 2.45 -15.47
CA GLU A 337 -29.61 1.48 -16.23
C GLU A 337 -28.80 0.63 -17.22
N SER A 338 -27.72 1.19 -17.75
CA SER A 338 -26.84 0.50 -18.71
C SER A 338 -25.82 -0.45 -18.05
N ASN A 339 -25.67 -0.40 -16.73
CA ASN A 339 -24.77 -1.30 -16.00
C ASN A 339 -25.50 -2.58 -15.56
N SER A 340 -24.71 -3.57 -15.16
CA SER A 340 -25.20 -4.88 -14.74
C SER A 340 -25.56 -4.94 -13.25
N GLU A 341 -25.36 -3.85 -12.51
CA GLU A 341 -25.49 -3.84 -11.06
C GLU A 341 -26.95 -4.01 -10.65
N VAL A 342 -27.18 -4.94 -9.72
CA VAL A 342 -28.44 -5.22 -9.04
C VAL A 342 -28.15 -5.55 -7.57
N TYR A 343 -29.15 -5.44 -6.71
CA TYR A 343 -29.04 -5.75 -5.29
C TYR A 343 -30.00 -6.87 -4.91
N VAL A 344 -29.48 -7.90 -4.25
CA VAL A 344 -30.27 -8.98 -3.67
C VAL A 344 -30.65 -8.61 -2.25
N ILE A 345 -31.96 -8.50 -2.00
CA ILE A 345 -32.54 -8.14 -0.71
C ILE A 345 -33.06 -9.41 -0.05
N CYS A 346 -32.33 -9.89 0.96
CA CYS A 346 -32.64 -11.10 1.70
C CYS A 346 -33.29 -10.71 3.03
N LEU A 347 -34.52 -11.18 3.24
CA LEU A 347 -35.34 -10.81 4.40
C LEU A 347 -35.62 -12.03 5.28
N ASN A 348 -35.59 -11.80 6.60
CA ASN A 348 -35.78 -12.80 7.64
C ASN A 348 -34.82 -13.99 7.54
N PHE A 349 -33.59 -13.79 7.99
CA PHE A 349 -32.63 -14.87 8.15
C PHE A 349 -33.19 -15.98 9.07
N ASN A 350 -33.18 -17.22 8.59
CA ASN A 350 -33.69 -18.40 9.28
C ASN A 350 -32.58 -19.21 9.98
N GLY A 351 -31.32 -18.81 9.81
CA GLY A 351 -30.15 -19.52 10.32
C GLY A 351 -29.49 -20.43 9.29
N ILE A 352 -28.25 -20.82 9.57
CA ILE A 352 -27.47 -21.79 8.79
C ILE A 352 -26.94 -22.90 9.70
N THR A 353 -26.88 -24.13 9.17
CA THR A 353 -26.29 -25.24 9.94
C THR A 353 -24.78 -25.08 10.07
N SER A 354 -24.23 -25.43 11.24
CA SER A 354 -22.79 -25.30 11.51
C SER A 354 -21.90 -26.10 10.55
N ILE A 355 -22.39 -27.24 10.05
CA ILE A 355 -21.64 -28.08 9.10
C ILE A 355 -21.57 -27.41 7.72
N LEU A 356 -22.69 -26.86 7.22
CA LEU A 356 -22.71 -26.17 5.94
C LEU A 356 -21.84 -24.91 6.00
N LEU A 357 -22.00 -24.07 7.03
CA LEU A 357 -21.19 -22.86 7.18
C LEU A 357 -19.69 -23.18 7.26
N SER A 358 -19.30 -24.21 8.01
CA SER A 358 -17.90 -24.63 8.10
C SER A 358 -17.36 -25.17 6.78
N SER A 359 -18.15 -25.97 6.04
CA SER A 359 -17.74 -26.48 4.72
C SER A 359 -17.58 -25.37 3.70
N LEU A 360 -18.51 -24.39 3.68
CA LEU A 360 -18.43 -23.22 2.80
C LEU A 360 -17.20 -22.36 3.13
N CYS A 361 -16.94 -22.10 4.41
CA CYS A 361 -15.77 -21.32 4.85
C CYS A 361 -14.45 -21.97 4.45
N LYS A 362 -14.32 -23.29 4.57
CA LYS A 362 -13.14 -24.02 4.10
C LYS A 362 -12.97 -23.94 2.58
N PHE A 363 -14.06 -23.85 1.84
CA PHE A 363 -14.03 -23.76 0.39
C PHE A 363 -13.68 -22.35 -0.12
N VAL A 364 -13.82 -21.29 0.69
CA VAL A 364 -13.50 -19.90 0.29
C VAL A 364 -12.09 -19.78 -0.29
N ASP A 365 -11.07 -20.32 0.38
CA ASP A 365 -9.68 -20.22 -0.08
C ASP A 365 -9.44 -20.99 -1.38
N GLN A 366 -10.01 -22.21 -1.48
CA GLN A 366 -9.91 -23.05 -2.68
C GLN A 366 -10.57 -22.37 -3.87
N TYR A 367 -11.77 -21.82 -3.67
CA TYR A 367 -12.52 -21.14 -4.72
C TYR A 367 -11.75 -19.93 -5.26
N SER A 368 -11.16 -19.12 -4.37
CA SER A 368 -10.33 -17.98 -4.75
C SER A 368 -9.05 -18.38 -5.49
N ASN A 369 -8.38 -19.46 -5.10
CA ASN A 369 -7.08 -19.86 -5.66
C ASN A 369 -7.20 -20.61 -7.00
N GLU A 370 -8.21 -21.47 -7.16
CA GLU A 370 -8.40 -22.32 -8.35
C GLU A 370 -9.15 -21.60 -9.48
N LYS A 371 -9.19 -20.26 -9.46
CA LYS A 371 -9.88 -19.42 -10.46
C LYS A 371 -11.35 -19.83 -10.70
N ASN A 372 -12.05 -20.25 -9.64
CA ASN A 372 -13.48 -20.59 -9.69
C ASN A 372 -13.84 -21.71 -10.71
N THR A 373 -13.00 -22.74 -10.84
CA THR A 373 -13.23 -23.90 -11.73
C THR A 373 -14.29 -24.88 -11.20
N MET A 374 -14.50 -24.90 -9.89
CA MET A 374 -15.44 -25.77 -9.19
C MET A 374 -16.74 -25.04 -8.86
N SER A 375 -17.88 -25.73 -8.92
CA SER A 375 -19.16 -25.18 -8.50
C SER A 375 -19.28 -25.19 -6.97
N ILE A 376 -19.88 -24.14 -6.39
CA ILE A 376 -20.17 -24.07 -4.95
C ILE A 376 -21.12 -25.22 -4.55
N PHE A 377 -22.18 -25.45 -5.34
CA PHE A 377 -23.09 -26.56 -5.16
C PHE A 377 -23.21 -27.46 -6.41
N PRO A 378 -23.42 -28.77 -6.23
CA PRO A 378 -23.79 -29.67 -7.31
C PRO A 378 -25.08 -29.24 -8.01
N ARG A 379 -25.19 -29.50 -9.31
CA ARG A 379 -26.38 -29.18 -10.12
C ARG A 379 -27.64 -29.84 -9.54
N GLU A 380 -27.49 -31.04 -9.00
CA GLU A 380 -28.56 -31.89 -8.48
C GLU A 380 -29.21 -31.29 -7.22
N TRP A 381 -28.50 -30.41 -6.51
CA TRP A 381 -29.00 -29.74 -5.31
C TRP A 381 -29.95 -28.60 -5.63
N VAL A 382 -29.91 -28.06 -6.85
CA VAL A 382 -30.77 -26.94 -7.26
C VAL A 382 -32.10 -27.48 -7.78
N PRO A 383 -33.24 -27.20 -7.12
CA PRO A 383 -34.54 -27.63 -7.63
C PRO A 383 -34.87 -26.94 -8.96
N SER A 384 -35.51 -27.66 -9.88
CA SER A 384 -35.84 -27.15 -11.22
C SER A 384 -36.72 -25.90 -11.19
N GLY A 385 -37.70 -25.84 -10.27
CA GLY A 385 -38.55 -24.66 -10.09
C GLY A 385 -37.76 -23.41 -9.68
N PHE A 386 -36.84 -23.55 -8.73
CA PHE A 386 -35.97 -22.43 -8.32
C PHE A 386 -35.01 -22.01 -9.43
N ARG A 387 -34.45 -22.98 -10.17
CA ARG A 387 -33.63 -22.70 -11.36
C ARG A 387 -34.41 -21.91 -12.42
N ALA A 388 -35.67 -22.24 -12.66
CA ALA A 388 -36.52 -21.51 -13.59
C ALA A 388 -36.74 -20.06 -13.15
N GLU A 389 -37.09 -19.83 -11.87
CA GLU A 389 -37.21 -18.47 -11.32
C GLU A 389 -35.92 -17.66 -11.45
N PHE A 390 -34.76 -18.30 -11.24
CA PHE A 390 -33.46 -17.65 -11.44
C PHE A 390 -33.25 -17.26 -12.90
N VAL A 391 -33.54 -18.15 -13.85
CA VAL A 391 -33.44 -17.87 -15.29
C VAL A 391 -34.35 -16.70 -15.70
N ASP A 392 -35.58 -16.67 -15.20
CA ASP A 392 -36.53 -15.58 -15.48
C ASP A 392 -36.04 -14.24 -14.92
N CYS A 393 -35.54 -14.25 -13.68
CA CYS A 393 -34.91 -13.08 -13.07
C CYS A 393 -33.74 -12.56 -13.92
N SER A 394 -32.84 -13.46 -14.34
CA SER A 394 -31.67 -13.11 -15.14
C SER A 394 -32.05 -12.50 -16.49
N LYS A 395 -33.04 -13.08 -17.18
CA LYS A 395 -33.55 -12.56 -18.45
C LYS A 395 -34.17 -11.17 -18.29
N LEU A 396 -34.99 -10.95 -17.25
CA LEU A 396 -35.62 -9.66 -16.97
C LEU A 396 -34.58 -8.53 -16.85
N PHE A 397 -33.55 -8.71 -16.03
CA PHE A 397 -32.53 -7.66 -15.83
C PHE A 397 -31.61 -7.52 -17.04
N ALA A 398 -31.30 -8.61 -17.75
CA ALA A 398 -30.55 -8.56 -19.00
C ALA A 398 -31.28 -7.79 -20.10
N GLU A 399 -32.59 -8.02 -20.28
CA GLU A 399 -33.42 -7.27 -21.23
C GLU A 399 -33.47 -5.78 -20.91
N ASN A 400 -33.65 -5.43 -19.63
CA ASN A 400 -33.64 -4.04 -19.19
C ASN A 400 -32.30 -3.37 -19.49
N GLN A 401 -31.18 -4.03 -19.18
CA GLN A 401 -29.85 -3.51 -19.49
C GLN A 401 -29.66 -3.35 -21.00
N TRP A 402 -30.02 -4.36 -21.78
CA TRP A 402 -29.86 -4.36 -23.23
C TRP A 402 -30.64 -3.23 -23.89
N ARG A 403 -31.90 -3.00 -23.51
CA ARG A 403 -32.74 -1.91 -24.05
C ARG A 403 -32.11 -0.55 -23.79
N ASN A 404 -31.65 -0.31 -22.57
CA ASN A 404 -31.02 0.94 -22.18
C ASN A 404 -29.66 1.16 -22.86
N LEU A 405 -28.84 0.11 -22.94
CA LEU A 405 -27.53 0.17 -23.60
C LEU A 405 -27.68 0.42 -25.10
N ARG A 406 -28.60 -0.28 -25.77
CA ARG A 406 -28.87 -0.10 -27.20
C ARG A 406 -29.37 1.31 -27.50
N ASN A 407 -30.26 1.84 -26.66
CA ASN A 407 -30.73 3.22 -26.78
C ASN A 407 -29.55 4.21 -26.62
N ALA A 408 -28.76 4.08 -25.55
CA ALA A 408 -27.59 4.95 -25.34
C ALA A 408 -26.62 4.90 -26.53
N LEU A 409 -26.35 3.71 -27.08
CA LEU A 409 -25.48 3.53 -28.23
C LEU A 409 -26.04 4.22 -29.48
N SER A 410 -27.34 4.09 -29.76
CA SER A 410 -27.98 4.75 -30.90
C SER A 410 -27.88 6.28 -30.85
N LEU A 411 -27.84 6.86 -29.65
CA LEU A 411 -27.74 8.31 -29.45
C LEU A 411 -26.29 8.81 -29.42
N TYR A 412 -25.29 7.94 -29.25
CA TYR A 412 -23.89 8.34 -29.02
C TYR A 412 -23.28 9.14 -30.17
N LYS A 413 -23.67 8.85 -31.42
CA LYS A 413 -23.18 9.56 -32.62
C LYS A 413 -24.06 10.75 -33.03
N THR A 414 -25.12 11.03 -32.28
CA THR A 414 -26.07 12.10 -32.59
C THR A 414 -25.74 13.36 -31.79
N THR A 415 -26.00 14.54 -32.36
CA THR A 415 -25.92 15.79 -31.61
C THR A 415 -27.21 15.97 -30.81
N LEU A 416 -27.11 15.99 -29.49
CA LEU A 416 -28.25 16.11 -28.59
C LEU A 416 -28.40 17.56 -28.09
N ASN A 417 -29.64 18.06 -28.04
CA ASN A 417 -29.94 19.25 -27.26
C ASN A 417 -29.92 18.86 -25.77
N GLU A 418 -28.97 19.39 -25.01
CA GLU A 418 -28.77 19.01 -23.60
C GLU A 418 -29.83 19.60 -22.65
N ASN A 419 -30.48 20.70 -23.03
CA ASN A 419 -31.37 21.47 -22.15
C ASN A 419 -32.54 20.64 -21.56
N PRO A 420 -33.28 19.82 -22.36
CA PRO A 420 -34.32 18.95 -21.84
C PRO A 420 -33.78 17.93 -20.82
N TYR A 421 -32.62 17.29 -21.09
CA TYR A 421 -32.02 16.33 -20.16
C TYR A 421 -31.69 16.97 -18.81
N TYR A 422 -31.11 18.17 -18.81
CA TYR A 422 -30.83 18.89 -17.56
C TYR A 422 -32.10 19.33 -16.82
N LYS A 423 -33.20 19.63 -17.53
CA LYS A 423 -34.50 19.91 -16.90
C LYS A 423 -35.04 18.66 -16.21
N ASP A 424 -35.10 17.53 -16.91
CA ASP A 424 -35.60 16.26 -16.40
C ASP A 424 -34.77 15.79 -15.19
N LYS A 425 -33.44 15.96 -15.23
CA LYS A 425 -32.54 15.64 -14.10
C LYS A 425 -32.84 16.46 -12.85
N ARG A 426 -33.09 17.76 -12.99
CA ARG A 426 -33.43 18.64 -11.86
C ARG A 426 -34.79 18.26 -11.26
N GLU A 427 -35.77 17.97 -12.12
CA GLU A 427 -37.09 17.52 -11.69
C GLU A 427 -37.00 16.18 -10.96
N PHE A 428 -36.29 15.20 -11.52
CA PHE A 428 -36.04 13.91 -10.87
C PHE A 428 -35.39 14.09 -9.50
N ALA A 429 -34.33 14.90 -9.40
CA ALA A 429 -33.65 15.15 -8.13
C ALA A 429 -34.57 15.75 -7.06
N ASN A 430 -35.40 16.73 -7.43
CA ASN A 430 -36.36 17.34 -6.51
C ASN A 430 -37.42 16.35 -6.04
N ILE A 431 -37.97 15.54 -6.94
CA ILE A 431 -38.95 14.50 -6.59
C ILE A 431 -38.31 13.46 -5.67
N PHE A 432 -37.10 12.99 -6.00
CA PHE A 432 -36.36 12.00 -5.22
C PHE A 432 -36.16 12.46 -3.77
N ILE A 433 -35.59 13.66 -3.58
CA ILE A 433 -35.31 14.23 -2.26
C ILE A 433 -36.59 14.39 -1.44
N LYS A 434 -37.67 14.87 -2.07
CA LYS A 434 -38.97 15.08 -1.42
C LYS A 434 -39.63 13.75 -1.04
N GLN A 435 -39.63 12.77 -1.95
CA GLN A 435 -40.26 11.47 -1.75
C GLN A 435 -39.59 10.68 -0.62
N PHE A 436 -38.26 10.67 -0.60
CA PHE A 436 -37.47 9.96 0.42
C PHE A 436 -37.21 10.80 1.68
N LYS A 437 -37.76 12.02 1.77
CA LYS A 437 -37.70 12.92 2.93
C LYS A 437 -36.28 13.16 3.44
N ILE A 438 -35.33 13.36 2.52
CA ILE A 438 -33.92 13.57 2.88
C ILE A 438 -33.76 14.99 3.41
N GLY A 439 -33.52 15.11 4.72
CA GLY A 439 -33.28 16.38 5.42
C GLY A 439 -31.87 16.47 6.02
N PRO A 440 -31.47 17.65 6.53
CA PRO A 440 -30.18 17.85 7.17
C PRO A 440 -30.11 17.17 8.55
N ILE A 441 -28.89 16.79 8.97
CA ILE A 441 -28.57 16.33 10.32
C ILE A 441 -27.56 17.27 10.99
N SER A 442 -27.51 17.28 12.33
CA SER A 442 -26.56 18.11 13.07
C SER A 442 -25.10 17.63 12.87
N PRO A 443 -24.09 18.53 12.92
CA PRO A 443 -22.69 18.15 12.78
C PRO A 443 -22.22 17.09 13.78
N GLU A 444 -22.74 17.13 15.01
CA GLU A 444 -22.41 16.20 16.10
C GLU A 444 -22.92 14.79 15.85
N SER A 445 -23.95 14.68 14.99
CA SER A 445 -24.55 13.41 14.60
C SER A 445 -23.83 12.73 13.44
N ARG A 446 -22.91 13.44 12.76
CA ARG A 446 -22.13 12.91 11.64
C ARG A 446 -21.05 11.95 12.14
N LEU A 447 -20.73 10.95 11.34
CA LEU A 447 -19.67 9.99 11.61
C LEU A 447 -18.27 10.60 11.41
N VAL A 448 -18.14 11.50 10.43
CA VAL A 448 -16.91 12.22 10.15
C VAL A 448 -17.06 13.66 10.62
N LYS A 449 -16.32 14.03 11.67
CA LYS A 449 -16.44 15.34 12.34
C LYS A 449 -15.59 16.44 11.70
N ARG A 450 -14.43 16.08 11.13
CA ARG A 450 -13.36 17.02 10.74
C ARG A 450 -13.24 17.28 9.23
N ALA A 451 -14.18 16.80 8.41
CA ALA A 451 -14.11 16.99 6.97
C ALA A 451 -14.72 18.32 6.54
N GLN A 452 -13.94 19.16 5.86
CA GLN A 452 -14.48 20.24 5.05
C GLN A 452 -15.06 19.60 3.78
N PHE A 453 -16.35 19.23 3.83
CA PHE A 453 -17.02 18.69 2.66
C PHE A 453 -17.15 19.82 1.61
N GLY A 454 -16.39 19.72 0.52
CA GLY A 454 -16.42 20.67 -0.60
C GLY A 454 -17.80 20.79 -1.26
N GLN A 455 -18.04 21.83 -2.06
CA GLN A 455 -19.36 22.16 -2.62
C GLN A 455 -19.93 21.14 -3.63
N PHE A 456 -19.16 20.12 -4.03
CA PHE A 456 -19.51 19.15 -5.07
C PHE A 456 -19.47 17.71 -4.55
N LEU A 457 -19.86 16.77 -5.43
CA LEU A 457 -19.74 15.32 -5.24
C LEU A 457 -18.48 15.01 -4.44
N ILE A 458 -18.64 14.39 -3.27
CA ILE A 458 -17.53 13.93 -2.46
C ILE A 458 -16.74 12.96 -3.36
N SER A 459 -15.65 13.48 -3.90
CA SER A 459 -14.83 12.80 -4.88
C SER A 459 -13.62 12.22 -4.16
N GLY A 460 -12.85 11.35 -4.84
CA GLY A 460 -11.57 10.91 -4.29
C GLY A 460 -10.66 12.07 -3.85
N LYS A 461 -10.84 13.27 -4.40
CA LYS A 461 -10.12 14.50 -3.98
C LYS A 461 -10.44 14.91 -2.53
N ASP A 462 -11.67 14.69 -2.09
CA ASP A 462 -12.22 15.19 -0.81
C ASP A 462 -12.19 14.11 0.29
N THR A 463 -11.95 12.84 -0.09
CA THR A 463 -12.01 11.69 0.84
C THR A 463 -10.75 10.85 0.91
N CYS A 464 -9.75 11.14 0.09
CA CYS A 464 -8.43 10.55 0.20
C CYS A 464 -7.52 11.50 0.98
N SER A 465 -6.78 10.99 1.96
CA SER A 465 -5.77 11.79 2.69
C SER A 465 -4.65 12.33 1.78
N LEU A 466 -4.48 11.80 0.56
CA LEU A 466 -3.54 12.30 -0.46
C LEU A 466 -4.15 13.36 -1.39
N GLY A 467 -5.42 13.70 -1.20
CA GLY A 467 -6.19 14.57 -2.08
C GLY A 467 -6.38 13.95 -3.47
N HIS A 468 -6.41 14.79 -4.50
CA HIS A 468 -6.47 14.30 -5.87
C HIS A 468 -5.13 13.73 -6.30
N LEU A 469 -5.15 12.46 -6.71
CA LEU A 469 -4.06 11.84 -7.45
C LEU A 469 -4.55 11.54 -8.86
N GLU A 470 -3.77 11.95 -9.86
CA GLU A 470 -3.97 11.49 -11.23
C GLU A 470 -3.62 10.00 -11.29
N LYS A 471 -4.48 9.19 -11.92
CA LYS A 471 -4.24 7.78 -12.17
C LYS A 471 -4.00 7.57 -13.65
N LYS A 472 -3.11 6.65 -14.00
CA LYS A 472 -2.91 6.23 -15.38
C LYS A 472 -4.24 5.71 -15.97
N TYR A 473 -4.63 6.27 -17.10
CA TYR A 473 -5.89 5.98 -17.77
C TYR A 473 -5.63 5.33 -19.13
N PHE A 474 -6.33 4.23 -19.38
CA PHE A 474 -6.23 3.45 -20.62
C PHE A 474 -7.56 3.51 -21.39
N PRO A 475 -7.68 4.38 -22.41
CA PRO A 475 -8.96 4.66 -23.07
C PRO A 475 -9.53 3.45 -23.83
N LYS A 476 -8.66 2.68 -24.51
CA LYS A 476 -9.08 1.55 -25.35
C LYS A 476 -9.09 0.24 -24.57
N PHE A 477 -9.98 -0.67 -24.97
CA PHE A 477 -10.11 -1.99 -24.34
C PHE A 477 -8.82 -2.81 -24.41
N GLN A 478 -8.15 -2.81 -25.56
CA GLN A 478 -6.92 -3.58 -25.75
C GLN A 478 -5.79 -3.12 -24.81
N ASP A 479 -5.64 -1.82 -24.60
CA ASP A 479 -4.60 -1.26 -23.71
C ASP A 479 -4.84 -1.68 -22.24
N ARG A 480 -6.12 -1.70 -21.80
CA ARG A 480 -6.49 -2.19 -20.46
C ARG A 480 -6.15 -3.66 -20.27
N LYS A 481 -6.40 -4.48 -21.28
CA LYS A 481 -6.10 -5.92 -21.28
C LYS A 481 -4.59 -6.17 -21.27
N GLU A 482 -3.84 -5.43 -22.06
CA GLU A 482 -2.38 -5.48 -22.08
C GLU A 482 -1.80 -5.11 -20.71
N TYR A 483 -2.23 -4.00 -20.12
CA TYR A 483 -1.79 -3.58 -18.79
C TYR A 483 -2.06 -4.65 -17.72
N HIS A 484 -3.28 -5.22 -17.69
CA HIS A 484 -3.62 -6.28 -16.75
C HIS A 484 -2.70 -7.51 -16.90
N SER A 485 -2.43 -7.93 -18.15
CA SER A 485 -1.51 -9.05 -18.42
C SER A 485 -0.09 -8.75 -17.99
N LEU A 486 0.39 -7.52 -18.18
CA LEU A 486 1.72 -7.09 -17.74
C LEU A 486 1.82 -7.09 -16.22
N TYR A 487 0.79 -6.61 -15.52
CA TYR A 487 0.72 -6.62 -14.07
C TYR A 487 0.79 -8.04 -13.50
N GLU A 488 -0.01 -8.98 -14.00
CA GLU A 488 0.04 -10.38 -13.58
C GLU A 488 1.40 -11.04 -13.87
N THR A 489 1.98 -10.74 -15.04
CA THR A 489 3.31 -11.25 -15.43
C THR A 489 4.40 -10.77 -14.48
N LEU A 490 4.37 -9.49 -14.09
CA LEU A 490 5.28 -8.93 -13.09
C LEU A 490 5.17 -9.67 -11.76
N GLN A 491 3.95 -9.86 -11.24
CA GLN A 491 3.76 -10.55 -9.95
C GLN A 491 4.26 -12.00 -10.00
N MET A 492 4.06 -12.70 -11.12
CA MET A 492 4.63 -14.05 -11.31
C MET A 492 6.15 -14.03 -11.36
N LYS A 493 6.75 -13.08 -12.09
CA LYS A 493 8.20 -12.97 -12.25
C LYS A 493 8.90 -12.70 -10.91
N ARG A 494 8.37 -11.77 -10.09
CA ARG A 494 8.92 -11.48 -8.75
C ARG A 494 8.93 -12.70 -7.83
N ARG A 495 7.84 -13.48 -7.81
CA ARG A 495 7.76 -14.75 -7.08
C ARG A 495 8.79 -15.78 -7.59
N ASN A 496 9.02 -15.83 -8.90
CA ASN A 496 10.00 -16.74 -9.49
C ASN A 496 11.45 -16.30 -9.20
N ASN A 497 11.74 -15.00 -9.25
CA ASN A 497 13.06 -14.45 -8.89
C ASN A 497 13.43 -14.83 -7.44
N LYS A 498 12.47 -14.75 -6.49
CA LYS A 498 12.66 -15.26 -5.12
C LYS A 498 12.97 -16.75 -5.09
N LYS A 499 12.22 -17.59 -5.81
CA LYS A 499 12.46 -19.05 -5.87
C LYS A 499 13.84 -19.40 -6.43
N ASN A 500 14.35 -18.59 -7.36
CA ASN A 500 15.65 -18.78 -8.00
C ASN A 500 16.81 -18.10 -7.24
N ASN A 501 16.54 -17.45 -6.10
CA ASN A 501 17.51 -16.62 -5.35
C ASN A 501 18.13 -15.48 -6.17
N GLU A 502 17.47 -15.03 -7.26
CA GLU A 502 17.88 -13.88 -8.07
C GLU A 502 17.30 -12.57 -7.49
N VAL A 503 17.63 -12.29 -6.23
CA VAL A 503 17.02 -11.16 -5.49
C VAL A 503 17.93 -9.94 -5.34
N TYR A 504 19.19 -10.03 -5.77
CA TYR A 504 20.20 -9.00 -5.58
C TYR A 504 20.56 -8.24 -6.87
N LEU A 505 21.08 -7.03 -6.67
CA LEU A 505 21.72 -6.20 -7.68
C LEU A 505 23.16 -5.88 -7.22
N CYS A 506 24.13 -6.18 -8.07
CA CYS A 506 25.56 -5.96 -7.87
C CYS A 506 26.11 -5.01 -8.95
N LEU A 507 27.16 -4.26 -8.64
CA LEU A 507 27.86 -3.44 -9.64
C LEU A 507 28.89 -4.29 -10.38
N SER A 508 28.93 -4.19 -11.72
CA SER A 508 29.92 -4.86 -12.58
C SER A 508 30.80 -3.84 -13.31
N PRO A 509 32.11 -4.13 -13.47
CA PRO A 509 33.00 -3.36 -14.33
C PRO A 509 32.76 -3.64 -15.83
N ASP A 510 32.31 -4.84 -16.18
CA ASP A 510 32.14 -5.26 -17.57
C ASP A 510 30.76 -4.93 -18.14
N SER A 511 30.73 -4.61 -19.43
CA SER A 511 29.57 -4.13 -20.19
C SER A 511 28.97 -5.17 -21.16
N GLU A 512 29.30 -6.46 -21.04
CA GLU A 512 28.74 -7.55 -21.88
C GLU A 512 27.22 -7.41 -22.04
N GLU A 513 26.56 -7.87 -23.11
CA GLU A 513 25.14 -7.55 -23.41
C GLU A 513 24.16 -7.73 -22.22
N LEU A 514 24.08 -6.70 -21.36
CA LEU A 514 23.45 -6.69 -20.03
C LEU A 514 22.05 -6.07 -20.07
N TYR A 515 21.61 -5.61 -21.24
CA TYR A 515 20.26 -5.13 -21.49
C TYR A 515 19.53 -6.14 -22.36
N SER A 516 18.94 -7.14 -21.68
CA SER A 516 18.16 -8.16 -22.38
C SER A 516 17.11 -7.49 -23.25
N LYS A 517 16.73 -8.14 -24.37
CA LYS A 517 15.62 -7.70 -25.22
C LYS A 517 14.39 -7.32 -24.38
N SER A 518 14.13 -8.09 -23.32
CA SER A 518 13.07 -7.83 -22.35
C SER A 518 13.19 -6.47 -21.64
N VAL A 519 14.37 -6.08 -21.15
CA VAL A 519 14.56 -4.74 -20.53
C VAL A 519 14.32 -3.63 -21.55
N LYS A 520 14.82 -3.78 -22.78
CA LYS A 520 14.57 -2.79 -23.85
C LYS A 520 13.08 -2.66 -24.14
N ASP A 521 12.33 -3.76 -24.09
CA ASP A 521 10.87 -3.74 -24.27
C ASP A 521 10.15 -3.08 -23.08
N VAL A 522 10.61 -3.29 -21.83
CA VAL A 522 10.11 -2.57 -20.65
C VAL A 522 10.36 -1.06 -20.77
N VAL A 523 11.57 -0.66 -21.16
CA VAL A 523 11.94 0.75 -21.37
C VAL A 523 11.06 1.39 -22.44
N LYS A 524 10.85 0.72 -23.58
CA LYS A 524 9.92 1.18 -24.63
C LYS A 524 8.49 1.31 -24.10
N TYR A 525 8.02 0.36 -23.29
CA TYR A 525 6.70 0.44 -22.67
C TYR A 525 6.59 1.69 -21.77
N ILE A 526 7.59 1.96 -20.92
CA ILE A 526 7.59 3.13 -20.02
C ILE A 526 7.60 4.43 -20.86
N GLN A 527 8.50 4.53 -21.83
CA GLN A 527 8.62 5.70 -22.73
C GLN A 527 7.35 5.96 -23.54
N LYS A 528 6.65 4.91 -23.99
CA LYS A 528 5.37 5.02 -24.71
C LYS A 528 4.25 5.55 -23.83
N ASN A 529 4.22 5.17 -22.56
CA ASN A 529 3.07 5.39 -21.68
C ASN A 529 3.23 6.58 -20.72
N ARG A 530 4.40 7.22 -20.68
CA ARG A 530 4.63 8.45 -19.92
C ARG A 530 4.52 9.69 -20.82
N PRO A 531 4.09 10.85 -20.29
CA PRO A 531 4.14 12.11 -21.01
C PRO A 531 5.58 12.45 -21.44
N LYS A 532 5.76 13.03 -22.63
CA LYS A 532 7.08 13.51 -23.09
C LYS A 532 7.59 14.59 -22.12
N GLY A 533 8.85 14.47 -21.67
CA GLY A 533 9.48 15.40 -20.72
C GLY A 533 9.23 15.10 -19.23
N SER A 534 8.52 14.01 -18.89
CA SER A 534 8.19 13.66 -17.49
C SER A 534 9.29 12.92 -16.70
N LEU A 535 10.47 12.73 -17.31
CA LEU A 535 11.60 12.00 -16.74
C LEU A 535 12.84 12.89 -16.86
N GLU A 536 12.92 13.88 -15.99
CA GLU A 536 14.14 14.65 -15.76
C GLU A 536 14.72 14.21 -14.42
N ARG A 537 16.04 14.02 -14.39
CA ARG A 537 16.76 13.70 -13.16
C ARG A 537 16.86 14.98 -12.34
N GLU A 538 16.34 14.97 -11.12
CA GLU A 538 16.56 16.09 -10.22
C GLU A 538 17.98 16.02 -9.65
N GLU A 539 18.74 17.09 -9.86
CA GLU A 539 20.11 17.21 -9.37
C GLU A 539 20.16 17.80 -7.95
N GLY A 540 21.12 17.35 -7.14
CA GLY A 540 21.35 17.86 -5.78
C GLY A 540 20.85 16.94 -4.67
N ALA A 541 20.97 17.42 -3.42
CA ALA A 541 20.48 16.71 -2.25
C ALA A 541 18.96 16.80 -2.17
N LEU A 542 18.29 15.66 -2.16
CA LEU A 542 16.83 15.60 -2.07
C LEU A 542 16.43 15.60 -0.60
N GLU A 543 15.79 16.67 -0.14
CA GLU A 543 15.42 16.86 1.26
C GLU A 543 13.94 17.21 1.46
N MET A 544 13.39 16.74 2.57
CA MET A 544 12.05 17.05 3.03
C MET A 544 12.05 17.27 4.54
N LYS A 545 11.52 18.40 5.00
CA LYS A 545 11.24 18.62 6.43
C LYS A 545 10.02 17.77 6.85
N PHE A 546 10.24 16.82 7.75
CA PHE A 546 9.20 16.00 8.35
C PHE A 546 8.57 16.76 9.53
N LYS A 547 7.47 17.47 9.28
CA LYS A 547 6.73 18.23 10.30
C LYS A 547 5.27 17.80 10.32
N LEU A 548 4.82 17.31 11.47
CA LEU A 548 3.42 17.04 11.76
C LEU A 548 2.64 18.35 11.93
N ASP A 549 1.36 18.35 11.55
CA ASP A 549 0.45 19.46 11.85
C ASP A 549 0.28 19.59 13.37
N GLU A 550 0.08 20.81 13.87
CA GLU A 550 0.07 21.10 15.33
C GLU A 550 -0.96 20.25 16.07
N ASP A 551 -2.21 20.20 15.58
CA ASP A 551 -3.27 19.37 16.17
C ASP A 551 -2.92 17.88 16.22
N VAL A 552 -2.19 17.38 15.22
CA VAL A 552 -1.78 15.96 15.14
C VAL A 552 -0.61 15.70 16.08
N HIS A 553 0.36 16.61 16.11
CA HIS A 553 1.49 16.55 17.03
C HIS A 553 1.01 16.54 18.49
N GLU A 554 0.13 17.46 18.87
CA GLU A 554 -0.45 17.52 20.22
C GLU A 554 -1.27 16.27 20.55
N SER A 555 -2.10 15.81 19.61
CA SER A 555 -2.89 14.59 19.76
C SER A 555 -2.02 13.35 19.97
N LEU A 556 -0.97 13.17 19.16
CA LEU A 556 -0.02 12.06 19.30
C LEU A 556 0.74 12.15 20.63
N LEU A 557 1.18 13.34 21.02
CA LEU A 557 1.88 13.55 22.29
C LEU A 557 0.97 13.23 23.48
N ASP A 558 -0.31 13.64 23.48
CA ASP A 558 -1.29 13.27 24.51
C ASP A 558 -1.55 11.76 24.55
N ASP A 559 -1.73 11.15 23.38
CA ASP A 559 -1.94 9.71 23.22
C ASP A 559 -0.76 8.90 23.79
N LEU A 560 0.47 9.34 23.52
CA LEU A 560 1.71 8.75 24.05
C LEU A 560 1.84 8.98 25.57
N LYS A 561 1.59 10.21 26.06
CA LYS A 561 1.64 10.57 27.49
C LYS A 561 0.72 9.71 28.34
N ASN A 562 -0.49 9.47 27.82
CA ASN A 562 -1.52 8.69 28.49
C ASN A 562 -1.41 7.17 28.24
N GLN A 563 -0.35 6.73 27.54
CA GLN A 563 -0.09 5.33 27.19
C GLN A 563 -1.29 4.66 26.50
N ARG A 564 -2.00 5.39 25.63
CA ARG A 564 -3.21 4.86 24.99
C ARG A 564 -2.90 3.65 24.09
N TYR A 565 -1.68 3.54 23.59
CA TYR A 565 -1.18 2.37 22.86
C TYR A 565 -1.26 1.05 23.63
N MET A 566 -1.29 1.07 24.96
CA MET A 566 -1.47 -0.14 25.79
C MET A 566 -2.94 -0.53 25.96
N LYS A 567 -3.85 0.43 25.81
CA LYS A 567 -5.29 0.29 26.10
C LYS A 567 -6.13 0.15 24.82
N GLU A 568 -5.60 0.62 23.70
CA GLU A 568 -6.27 0.71 22.41
C GLU A 568 -5.52 -0.12 21.36
N ASN A 569 -6.23 -0.55 20.31
CA ASN A 569 -5.68 -1.36 19.24
C ASN A 569 -4.85 -0.51 18.25
N TRP A 570 -3.68 -0.02 18.66
CA TRP A 570 -2.78 0.73 17.78
C TRP A 570 -2.02 -0.17 16.81
N PHE A 571 -1.59 -1.31 17.34
CA PHE A 571 -0.71 -2.24 16.67
C PHE A 571 -1.50 -3.11 15.71
N SER A 572 -0.99 -3.22 14.48
CA SER A 572 -1.52 -4.16 13.50
C SER A 572 -0.46 -5.17 13.11
N VAL A 573 -0.84 -6.44 13.10
CA VAL A 573 0.06 -7.55 12.82
C VAL A 573 -0.32 -8.28 11.53
N GLY A 574 0.66 -8.84 10.87
CA GLY A 574 0.50 -9.63 9.66
C GLY A 574 1.86 -9.97 9.07
N ASN A 575 1.88 -10.91 8.14
CA ASN A 575 3.11 -11.30 7.44
C ASN A 575 3.05 -10.70 6.05
N LEU A 576 4.04 -9.86 5.74
CA LEU A 576 4.23 -9.27 4.43
C LEU A 576 5.68 -9.49 4.04
N GLU A 577 5.88 -10.35 3.06
CA GLU A 577 7.18 -10.58 2.46
C GLU A 577 7.49 -9.52 1.38
N SER A 578 8.77 -9.36 1.03
CA SER A 578 9.19 -8.31 0.09
C SER A 578 8.58 -8.45 -1.30
N GLU A 579 8.36 -9.67 -1.80
CA GLU A 579 7.72 -9.93 -3.10
C GLU A 579 6.19 -9.80 -3.05
N GLU A 580 5.60 -9.79 -1.85
CA GLU A 580 4.17 -9.56 -1.64
C GLU A 580 3.83 -8.07 -1.59
N PHE A 581 4.82 -7.19 -1.38
CA PHE A 581 4.67 -5.75 -1.52
C PHE A 581 4.20 -5.41 -2.92
N LYS A 582 3.06 -4.73 -3.03
CA LYS A 582 2.43 -4.37 -4.32
C LYS A 582 2.17 -2.88 -4.45
N PHE A 583 2.03 -2.16 -3.34
CA PHE A 583 1.71 -0.75 -3.35
C PHE A 583 2.12 -0.07 -2.03
N SER A 584 2.28 1.25 -2.07
CA SER A 584 2.42 2.07 -0.86
C SER A 584 1.44 3.24 -0.89
N PHE A 585 0.91 3.60 0.29
CA PHE A 585 0.13 4.83 0.46
C PHE A 585 1.01 6.09 0.37
N PHE A 586 2.34 5.94 0.45
CA PHE A 586 3.29 7.04 0.49
C PHE A 586 4.04 7.25 -0.84
N CYS A 587 3.57 6.68 -1.95
CA CYS A 587 4.11 6.96 -3.29
C CYS A 587 3.11 6.62 -4.42
N SER A 588 3.45 7.04 -5.64
CA SER A 588 2.70 6.78 -6.87
C SER A 588 2.80 5.31 -7.23
N ASN A 589 1.66 4.62 -7.19
CA ASN A 589 1.61 3.19 -7.51
C ASN A 589 1.82 2.90 -8.99
N ASP A 590 1.61 3.88 -9.87
CA ASP A 590 1.95 3.78 -11.29
C ASP A 590 3.47 3.81 -11.50
N THR A 591 4.16 4.76 -10.86
CA THR A 591 5.62 4.87 -10.89
C THR A 591 6.28 3.68 -10.21
N LEU A 592 5.72 3.25 -9.07
CA LEU A 592 6.17 2.08 -8.35
C LEU A 592 6.06 0.81 -9.21
N PHE A 593 4.93 0.61 -9.90
CA PHE A 593 4.76 -0.48 -10.86
C PHE A 593 5.83 -0.47 -11.95
N GLU A 594 6.09 0.69 -12.57
CA GLU A 594 7.08 0.83 -13.64
C GLU A 594 8.49 0.48 -13.16
N LEU A 595 8.88 0.96 -11.98
CA LEU A 595 10.18 0.66 -11.40
C LEU A 595 10.32 -0.82 -11.02
N MET A 596 9.30 -1.40 -10.36
CA MET A 596 9.29 -2.83 -10.04
C MET A 596 9.34 -3.69 -11.30
N TYR A 597 8.64 -3.27 -12.36
CA TYR A 597 8.67 -3.94 -13.65
C TYR A 597 10.07 -3.92 -14.24
N LEU A 598 10.72 -2.76 -14.28
CA LEU A 598 12.10 -2.64 -14.76
C LEU A 598 13.08 -3.49 -13.93
N ARG A 599 13.11 -3.33 -12.60
CA ARG A 599 14.01 -4.08 -11.70
C ARG A 599 13.83 -5.59 -11.80
N SER A 600 12.61 -6.08 -12.06
CA SER A 600 12.34 -7.52 -12.19
C SER A 600 12.97 -8.17 -13.43
N TYR A 601 13.33 -7.36 -14.44
CA TYR A 601 13.99 -7.78 -15.68
C TYR A 601 15.47 -7.37 -15.76
N CYS A 602 15.95 -6.50 -14.87
CA CYS A 602 17.37 -6.22 -14.74
C CYS A 602 18.17 -7.50 -14.41
N PHE A 603 19.41 -7.59 -14.93
CA PHE A 603 20.33 -8.67 -14.56
C PHE A 603 20.80 -8.55 -13.11
N LYS A 604 21.48 -9.59 -12.61
CA LYS A 604 22.07 -9.58 -11.25
C LYS A 604 23.14 -8.50 -11.15
N SER A 605 23.88 -8.27 -12.22
CA SER A 605 24.92 -7.24 -12.27
C SER A 605 24.51 -6.08 -13.17
N ILE A 606 24.82 -4.85 -12.78
CA ILE A 606 24.57 -3.63 -13.54
C ILE A 606 25.88 -2.86 -13.78
N PRO A 607 26.07 -2.27 -14.97
CA PRO A 607 27.27 -1.48 -15.26
C PRO A 607 27.31 -0.20 -14.42
N VAL A 608 28.51 0.26 -14.11
CA VAL A 608 28.77 1.52 -13.40
C VAL A 608 28.66 2.69 -14.37
N THR A 609 27.60 3.48 -14.25
CA THR A 609 27.24 4.54 -15.21
C THR A 609 27.00 5.90 -14.57
N THR A 610 27.07 6.00 -13.25
CA THR A 610 26.89 7.26 -12.51
C THR A 610 28.05 7.51 -11.54
N VAL A 611 28.29 8.78 -11.21
CA VAL A 611 29.33 9.16 -10.23
C VAL A 611 29.05 8.57 -8.85
N GLN A 612 27.77 8.47 -8.46
CA GLN A 612 27.36 7.84 -7.21
C GLN A 612 27.78 6.37 -7.13
N GLU A 613 27.66 5.64 -8.25
CA GLU A 613 28.09 4.24 -8.34
C GLU A 613 29.62 4.13 -8.29
N CYS A 614 30.33 5.10 -8.88
CA CYS A 614 31.79 5.18 -8.76
C CYS A 614 32.22 5.36 -7.29
N ILE A 615 31.54 6.21 -6.52
CA ILE A 615 31.80 6.40 -5.08
C ILE A 615 31.56 5.09 -4.33
N MET A 616 30.46 4.39 -4.62
CA MET A 616 30.13 3.11 -3.99
C MET A 616 31.18 2.04 -4.29
N LYS A 617 31.63 1.95 -5.54
CA LYS A 617 32.64 0.98 -5.98
C LYS A 617 34.05 1.32 -5.46
N SER A 618 34.36 2.61 -5.34
CA SER A 618 35.65 3.10 -4.82
C SER A 618 35.72 3.12 -3.30
N SER A 619 34.60 2.89 -2.60
CA SER A 619 34.52 2.93 -1.13
C SER A 619 35.48 1.94 -0.48
N SER A 620 36.19 2.37 0.57
CA SER A 620 36.97 1.46 1.42
C SER A 620 36.11 0.76 2.48
N TYR A 621 36.58 -0.40 2.95
CA TYR A 621 35.93 -1.23 3.97
C TYR A 621 37.00 -1.90 4.85
N GLY A 622 36.65 -2.26 6.08
CA GLY A 622 37.53 -3.00 7.01
C GLY A 622 38.94 -2.43 7.10
N GLU A 623 39.97 -3.26 6.92
CA GLU A 623 41.40 -2.89 7.03
C GLU A 623 41.78 -1.68 6.18
N ALA A 624 41.19 -1.52 5.00
CA ALA A 624 41.43 -0.37 4.12
C ALA A 624 41.00 0.97 4.75
N LEU A 625 40.14 0.99 5.77
CA LEU A 625 39.78 2.20 6.52
C LEU A 625 40.94 2.78 7.34
N THR A 626 41.95 1.97 7.64
CA THR A 626 43.15 2.40 8.37
C THR A 626 44.16 3.12 7.50
N ASP A 627 44.10 2.93 6.18
CA ASP A 627 44.98 3.60 5.22
C ASP A 627 44.41 4.97 4.81
N LEU A 628 45.14 6.04 5.12
CA LEU A 628 44.80 7.40 4.73
C LEU A 628 44.79 7.64 3.21
N ASN A 629 45.50 6.80 2.44
CA ASN A 629 45.54 6.87 0.97
C ASN A 629 44.39 6.15 0.29
N SER A 630 43.69 5.29 1.02
CA SER A 630 42.51 4.61 0.53
C SER A 630 41.32 5.57 0.48
N PHE A 631 40.43 5.38 -0.50
CA PHE A 631 39.32 6.29 -0.72
C PHE A 631 38.30 6.20 0.44
N PRO A 632 37.77 7.31 0.97
CA PRO A 632 36.82 7.26 2.09
C PRO A 632 35.64 6.34 1.81
N ASN A 633 35.15 5.63 2.84
CA ASN A 633 33.96 4.80 2.62
C ASN A 633 32.75 5.65 2.22
N SER A 634 31.87 5.09 1.39
CA SER A 634 30.73 5.80 0.80
C SER A 634 29.83 6.42 1.88
N THR A 635 29.54 5.69 2.95
CA THR A 635 28.69 6.17 4.05
C THR A 635 29.33 7.34 4.81
N MET A 636 30.66 7.38 4.93
CA MET A 636 31.39 8.54 5.47
C MET A 636 31.25 9.76 4.56
N VAL A 637 31.29 9.59 3.24
CA VAL A 637 31.01 10.68 2.27
C VAL A 637 29.57 11.17 2.40
N HIS A 638 28.61 10.25 2.56
CA HIS A 638 27.19 10.59 2.78
C HIS A 638 27.03 11.41 4.07
N LEU A 639 27.65 10.96 5.17
CA LEU A 639 27.66 11.68 6.44
C LEU A 639 28.31 13.05 6.30
N ALA A 640 29.46 13.16 5.64
CA ALA A 640 30.14 14.43 5.41
C ALA A 640 29.21 15.45 4.71
N LEU A 641 28.44 15.04 3.70
CA LEU A 641 27.43 15.90 3.08
C LEU A 641 26.32 16.31 4.05
N ILE A 642 25.83 15.38 4.87
CA ILE A 642 24.82 15.68 5.91
C ILE A 642 25.37 16.67 6.93
N PHE A 643 26.62 16.49 7.37
CA PHE A 643 27.28 17.39 8.30
C PHE A 643 27.40 18.79 7.71
N LYS A 644 27.83 18.89 6.45
CA LYS A 644 27.94 20.16 5.75
C LYS A 644 26.60 20.90 5.62
N ASN A 645 25.51 20.18 5.36
CA ASN A 645 24.23 20.79 5.02
C ASN A 645 23.33 21.04 6.24
N HIS A 646 23.39 20.17 7.25
CA HIS A 646 22.39 20.15 8.33
C HIS A 646 22.97 20.28 9.74
N LEU A 647 24.23 19.91 9.96
CA LEU A 647 24.81 19.78 11.29
C LEU A 647 25.99 20.74 11.48
N ASN A 648 26.49 20.84 12.71
CA ASN A 648 27.68 21.63 13.00
C ASN A 648 28.63 20.84 13.89
N LEU A 649 29.75 20.40 13.31
CA LEU A 649 30.78 19.61 14.00
C LEU A 649 31.27 20.25 15.31
N LYS A 650 31.29 21.59 15.39
CA LYS A 650 31.77 22.31 16.57
C LYS A 650 30.88 22.10 17.81
N ASN A 651 29.66 21.62 17.63
CA ASN A 651 28.72 21.39 18.72
C ASN A 651 28.93 20.05 19.42
N TYR A 652 29.71 19.14 18.82
CA TYR A 652 29.81 17.76 19.31
C TYR A 652 31.07 17.54 20.12
N ARG A 653 30.89 17.03 21.33
CA ARG A 653 31.99 16.67 22.25
C ARG A 653 32.12 15.17 22.42
N TYR A 654 31.01 14.46 22.27
CA TYR A 654 30.95 13.02 22.38
C TYR A 654 30.00 12.44 21.34
N TYR A 655 30.46 11.43 20.62
CA TYR A 655 29.64 10.71 19.64
C TYR A 655 29.40 9.25 20.02
N LEU A 656 28.29 8.70 19.51
CA LEU A 656 28.03 7.26 19.56
C LEU A 656 27.66 6.77 18.17
N GLU A 657 28.36 5.74 17.72
CA GLU A 657 27.96 4.99 16.53
C GLU A 657 27.28 3.69 16.96
N ILE A 658 26.08 3.45 16.45
CA ILE A 658 25.35 2.20 16.64
C ILE A 658 25.18 1.56 15.26
N THR A 659 25.84 0.44 15.01
CA THR A 659 25.90 -0.13 13.66
C THR A 659 25.59 -1.62 13.63
N SER A 660 24.88 -2.02 12.57
CA SER A 660 24.62 -3.41 12.20
C SER A 660 25.19 -3.73 10.81
N ASN A 661 26.10 -2.88 10.32
CA ASN A 661 26.64 -2.95 8.98
C ASN A 661 27.68 -4.06 8.84
N THR A 662 27.38 -5.05 8.01
CA THR A 662 28.23 -6.22 7.79
C THR A 662 29.52 -5.91 7.03
N SER A 663 29.60 -4.78 6.32
CA SER A 663 30.83 -4.35 5.63
C SER A 663 31.77 -3.53 6.52
N GLN A 664 31.48 -3.42 7.82
CA GLN A 664 32.38 -2.82 8.81
C GLN A 664 32.90 -1.41 8.43
N GLN A 665 32.03 -0.53 7.91
CA GLN A 665 32.42 0.79 7.39
C GLN A 665 32.69 1.87 8.45
N PHE A 666 32.10 1.75 9.64
CA PHE A 666 32.27 2.67 10.77
C PHE A 666 32.35 4.18 10.43
N PRO A 667 31.37 4.76 9.70
CA PRO A 667 31.49 6.10 9.11
C PRO A 667 31.59 7.25 10.12
N SER A 668 30.92 7.18 11.27
CA SER A 668 31.00 8.25 12.28
C SER A 668 32.31 8.19 13.04
N ILE A 669 32.78 6.98 13.37
CA ILE A 669 34.12 6.78 13.94
C ILE A 669 35.18 7.32 12.98
N SER A 670 35.10 6.93 11.71
CA SER A 670 36.06 7.33 10.66
C SER A 670 36.10 8.83 10.43
N LEU A 671 34.97 9.53 10.60
CA LEU A 671 34.87 10.98 10.43
C LEU A 671 35.25 11.75 11.70
N LEU A 672 34.66 11.41 12.85
CA LEU A 672 34.72 12.25 14.05
C LEU A 672 36.03 12.09 14.84
N LYS A 673 36.70 10.92 14.75
CA LYS A 673 38.06 10.78 15.29
C LYS A 673 39.05 11.77 14.68
N ARG A 674 38.90 12.08 13.39
CA ARG A 674 39.74 13.06 12.66
C ARG A 674 39.61 14.48 13.22
N TYR A 675 38.51 14.78 13.93
CA TYR A 675 38.27 16.06 14.60
C TYR A 675 38.71 16.09 16.07
N GLY A 676 39.34 15.02 16.57
CA GLY A 676 39.72 14.93 17.98
C GLY A 676 38.52 14.72 18.92
N ILE A 677 37.39 14.24 18.41
CA ILE A 677 36.17 14.02 19.20
C ILE A 677 36.21 12.60 19.75
N ALA A 678 35.97 12.43 21.05
CA ALA A 678 35.85 11.13 21.68
C ALA A 678 34.47 10.50 21.37
N GLY A 679 34.40 9.18 21.31
CA GLY A 679 33.14 8.50 21.13
C GLY A 679 33.19 7.04 21.49
N SER A 680 32.09 6.35 21.19
CA SER A 680 31.91 4.93 21.51
C SER A 680 31.19 4.21 20.39
N LEU A 681 31.26 2.87 20.43
CA LEU A 681 30.63 1.97 19.47
C LEU A 681 29.65 1.04 20.19
N ILE A 682 28.47 0.88 19.59
CA ILE A 682 27.61 -0.28 19.81
C ILE A 682 27.56 -1.06 18.50
N TYR A 683 28.16 -2.25 18.52
CA TYR A 683 28.24 -3.14 17.37
C TYR A 683 27.19 -4.26 17.51
N ASN A 684 26.38 -4.45 16.48
CA ASN A 684 25.48 -5.60 16.42
C ASN A 684 26.12 -6.73 15.60
N HIS A 685 26.46 -7.82 16.28
CA HIS A 685 26.98 -9.03 15.66
C HIS A 685 25.87 -9.75 14.89
N ALA A 686 26.03 -9.93 13.58
CA ALA A 686 25.15 -10.79 12.80
C ALA A 686 25.80 -12.18 12.74
N PRO A 687 25.14 -13.27 13.21
CA PRO A 687 25.73 -14.59 13.14
C PRO A 687 26.01 -14.98 11.68
N ALA A 688 27.16 -15.61 11.44
CA ALA A 688 27.45 -16.25 10.16
C ALA A 688 26.30 -17.21 9.81
N LYS A 689 25.69 -17.03 8.63
CA LYS A 689 24.64 -17.94 8.15
C LYS A 689 25.19 -19.37 8.04
N PRO A 690 24.36 -20.41 8.25
CA PRO A 690 24.82 -21.79 8.17
C PRO A 690 25.43 -22.12 6.80
N ASP A 691 26.49 -22.95 6.81
CA ASP A 691 27.45 -23.30 5.75
C ASP A 691 26.89 -23.65 4.34
N GLY A 692 25.57 -23.82 4.20
CA GLY A 692 24.91 -24.10 2.93
C GLY A 692 24.63 -22.86 2.06
N GLU A 693 24.45 -21.67 2.66
CA GLU A 693 24.30 -20.40 1.92
C GLU A 693 25.67 -19.72 1.71
N ALA A 694 26.58 -19.81 2.67
CA ALA A 694 27.92 -19.21 2.61
C ALA A 694 28.78 -19.72 1.43
N LYS A 695 28.69 -21.01 1.07
CA LYS A 695 29.44 -21.59 -0.06
C LYS A 695 29.01 -21.12 -1.45
N ARG A 696 27.81 -20.55 -1.61
CA ARG A 696 27.33 -19.99 -2.89
C ARG A 696 27.37 -18.47 -2.93
N GLU A 697 27.46 -17.82 -1.77
CA GLU A 697 27.70 -16.37 -1.65
C GLU A 697 29.16 -16.00 -2.00
N ALA A 698 30.11 -16.94 -1.91
CA ALA A 698 31.54 -16.72 -2.19
C ALA A 698 31.90 -16.50 -3.68
N GLU A 699 31.11 -16.96 -4.65
CA GLU A 699 31.49 -16.92 -6.08
C GLU A 699 31.41 -15.51 -6.74
N GLY A 700 31.07 -14.45 -6.00
CA GLY A 700 30.97 -13.08 -6.53
C GLY A 700 31.63 -11.97 -5.72
N ASP A 701 32.08 -12.24 -4.49
CA ASP A 701 32.57 -11.24 -3.51
C ASP A 701 33.92 -11.67 -2.86
N GLU A 702 34.75 -12.48 -3.56
CA GLU A 702 36.04 -12.96 -3.01
C GLU A 702 36.98 -11.79 -2.60
N ASP A 703 36.92 -10.64 -3.29
CA ASP A 703 37.73 -9.46 -2.97
C ASP A 703 37.24 -8.71 -1.71
N GLU A 704 35.92 -8.67 -1.43
CA GLU A 704 35.39 -7.90 -0.30
C GLU A 704 35.67 -8.57 1.05
N GLN A 705 35.63 -9.91 1.11
CA GLN A 705 35.95 -10.64 2.34
C GLN A 705 37.41 -10.51 2.76
N SER A 706 38.33 -10.28 1.82
CA SER A 706 39.76 -10.15 2.09
C SER A 706 40.13 -8.89 2.89
N ASN A 707 39.30 -7.84 2.81
CA ASN A 707 39.57 -6.54 3.43
C ASN A 707 38.80 -6.32 4.74
N LEU A 708 37.94 -7.24 5.18
CA LEU A 708 37.20 -7.09 6.44
C LEU A 708 38.11 -7.38 7.63
N PHE A 709 37.89 -6.69 8.76
CA PHE A 709 38.58 -7.01 10.00
C PHE A 709 38.17 -8.40 10.47
N VAL A 710 39.18 -9.23 10.74
CA VAL A 710 39.04 -10.47 11.49
C VAL A 710 39.38 -10.15 12.95
N PHE A 711 38.43 -10.39 13.84
CA PHE A 711 38.61 -10.22 15.28
C PHE A 711 37.87 -11.34 16.03
N ASP A 712 38.50 -11.88 17.08
CA ASP A 712 37.95 -12.97 17.88
C ASP A 712 37.04 -12.46 19.00
N ASN A 713 37.22 -11.20 19.41
CA ASN A 713 36.49 -10.58 20.51
C ASN A 713 36.43 -9.05 20.37
N LEU A 714 35.58 -8.43 21.19
CA LEU A 714 35.32 -7.00 21.17
C LEU A 714 36.55 -6.13 21.51
N PHE A 715 37.51 -6.66 22.28
CA PHE A 715 38.73 -5.95 22.64
C PHE A 715 39.66 -5.78 21.43
N GLU A 716 39.76 -6.81 20.58
CA GLU A 716 40.49 -6.72 19.30
C GLU A 716 39.83 -5.70 18.37
N LEU A 717 38.50 -5.74 18.22
CA LEU A 717 37.78 -4.74 17.44
C LEU A 717 38.02 -3.32 17.97
N HIS A 718 37.97 -3.12 19.29
CA HIS A 718 38.26 -1.84 19.93
C HIS A 718 39.69 -1.35 19.64
N THR A 719 40.67 -2.25 19.70
CA THR A 719 42.08 -1.95 19.40
C THR A 719 42.25 -1.52 17.94
N ILE A 720 41.62 -2.25 17.02
CA ILE A 720 41.61 -1.94 15.58
C ILE A 720 41.01 -0.55 15.35
N LEU A 721 39.83 -0.26 15.90
CA LEU A 721 39.16 1.04 15.75
C LEU A 721 39.94 2.18 16.41
N SER A 722 40.67 1.89 17.48
CA SER A 722 41.57 2.86 18.13
C SER A 722 42.72 3.28 17.21
N ASN A 723 43.15 2.41 16.29
CA ASN A 723 44.18 2.71 15.27
C ASN A 723 43.64 3.46 14.05
N PHE A 724 42.33 3.69 13.92
CA PHE A 724 41.79 4.50 12.81
C PHE A 724 42.37 5.92 12.85
N PRO A 725 42.58 6.56 11.68
CA PRO A 725 43.22 7.88 11.63
C PRO A 725 42.51 8.98 12.44
N GLY A 726 43.28 9.83 13.12
CA GLY A 726 42.82 10.98 13.90
C GLY A 726 43.12 10.90 15.39
N ASP A 727 43.10 12.05 16.06
CA ASP A 727 43.48 12.17 17.48
C ASP A 727 42.33 11.84 18.46
N GLY A 728 41.10 11.65 17.97
CA GLY A 728 39.95 11.28 18.78
C GLY A 728 40.04 9.83 19.26
N THR A 729 39.36 9.51 20.37
CA THR A 729 39.38 8.18 20.99
C THR A 729 38.08 7.42 20.79
N VAL A 730 38.16 6.09 20.74
CA VAL A 730 37.01 5.19 20.93
C VAL A 730 37.12 4.69 22.37
N GLU A 731 36.21 5.08 23.25
CA GLU A 731 36.32 4.79 24.69
C GLU A 731 35.64 3.49 25.09
N LEU A 732 34.41 3.27 24.64
CA LEU A 732 33.62 2.10 24.96
C LEU A 732 33.18 1.39 23.68
N CYS A 733 33.28 0.07 23.67
CA CYS A 733 32.69 -0.80 22.67
C CYS A 733 31.73 -1.76 23.38
N TYR A 734 30.51 -1.90 22.85
CA TYR A 734 29.54 -2.90 23.28
C TYR A 734 29.12 -3.77 22.11
N GLU A 735 28.83 -5.03 22.38
CA GLU A 735 28.36 -6.00 21.41
C GLU A 735 26.97 -6.50 21.77
N TYR A 736 26.07 -6.54 20.79
CA TYR A 736 24.72 -7.08 20.95
C TYR A 736 24.38 -8.00 19.77
N ASP A 737 23.48 -8.95 20.00
CA ASP A 737 22.82 -9.71 18.92
C ASP A 737 21.32 -9.47 19.01
N TYR A 738 20.83 -8.44 18.31
CA TYR A 738 19.42 -8.07 18.34
C TYR A 738 18.51 -9.20 17.87
N SER A 739 18.97 -10.04 16.93
CA SER A 739 18.19 -11.16 16.39
C SER A 739 17.98 -12.25 17.44
N ASN A 740 19.06 -12.64 18.12
CA ASN A 740 19.01 -13.60 19.22
C ASN A 740 18.21 -13.04 20.41
N LEU A 741 18.42 -11.78 20.78
CA LEU A 741 17.66 -11.14 21.87
C LEU A 741 16.16 -11.12 21.58
N LEU A 742 15.76 -10.75 20.35
CA LEU A 742 14.35 -10.72 19.96
C LEU A 742 13.75 -12.13 19.96
N SER A 743 14.44 -13.11 19.37
CA SER A 743 13.95 -14.49 19.20
C SER A 743 13.85 -15.26 20.51
N THR A 744 14.80 -15.05 21.44
CA THR A 744 14.76 -15.64 22.79
C THR A 744 13.77 -14.91 23.72
N GLY A 745 13.24 -13.78 23.29
CA GLY A 745 12.22 -13.06 24.03
C GLY A 745 12.76 -12.19 25.16
N GLN A 746 13.98 -11.70 25.03
CA GLN A 746 14.64 -10.86 26.03
C GLN A 746 13.97 -9.49 26.09
N SER A 747 13.83 -8.98 27.31
CA SER A 747 13.26 -7.66 27.55
C SER A 747 14.18 -6.56 27.02
N TYR A 748 13.60 -5.39 26.70
CA TYR A 748 14.37 -4.20 26.29
C TYR A 748 15.45 -3.82 27.31
N LYS A 749 15.31 -4.23 28.58
CA LYS A 749 16.30 -3.99 29.64
C LYS A 749 17.68 -4.54 29.29
N THR A 750 17.75 -5.67 28.57
CA THR A 750 19.02 -6.25 28.13
C THR A 750 19.73 -5.36 27.12
N LEU A 751 19.00 -4.58 26.31
CA LEU A 751 19.58 -3.64 25.33
C LEU A 751 20.24 -2.42 25.98
N ILE A 752 19.89 -2.10 27.22
CA ILE A 752 20.30 -0.85 27.88
C ILE A 752 20.98 -1.06 29.23
N GLY A 753 21.04 -2.29 29.76
CA GLY A 753 21.58 -2.56 31.11
C GLY A 753 22.99 -2.01 31.30
N GLU A 754 23.92 -2.46 30.46
CA GLU A 754 25.32 -2.02 30.49
C GLU A 754 25.48 -0.53 30.12
N ILE A 755 24.61 -0.02 29.24
CA ILE A 755 24.61 1.39 28.82
C ILE A 755 24.20 2.31 29.97
N LEU A 756 23.24 1.89 30.80
CA LEU A 756 22.74 2.70 31.92
C LEU A 756 23.73 2.77 33.08
N GLU A 757 24.64 1.80 33.17
CA GLU A 757 25.73 1.74 34.16
C GLU A 757 27.01 2.44 33.68
N SER A 758 27.08 2.84 32.40
CA SER A 758 28.25 3.48 31.81
C SER A 758 28.10 4.99 31.63
N ASN A 759 29.20 5.62 31.19
CA ASN A 759 29.24 7.06 30.88
C ASN A 759 28.48 7.44 29.60
N LEU A 760 27.82 6.49 28.91
CA LEU A 760 27.03 6.80 27.72
C LEU A 760 25.67 7.41 28.03
N LYS A 761 25.11 7.10 29.21
CA LYS A 761 23.76 7.55 29.60
C LYS A 761 23.64 9.07 29.54
N ARG A 762 22.79 9.56 28.63
CA ARG A 762 22.52 11.00 28.38
C ARG A 762 23.78 11.86 28.16
N ASN A 763 24.85 11.29 27.60
CA ASN A 763 26.13 11.99 27.43
C ASN A 763 26.49 12.27 25.96
N CYS A 764 25.82 11.62 25.01
CA CYS A 764 26.14 11.78 23.59
C CYS A 764 25.47 13.03 23.02
N ASN A 765 26.24 13.91 22.36
CA ASN A 765 25.69 15.08 21.65
C ASN A 765 25.44 14.79 20.16
N PHE A 766 26.03 13.72 19.63
CA PHE A 766 25.76 13.20 18.29
C PHE A 766 25.63 11.68 18.34
N ILE A 767 24.62 11.13 17.67
CA ILE A 767 24.45 9.68 17.51
C ILE A 767 24.20 9.35 16.04
N PHE A 768 24.91 8.35 15.52
CA PHE A 768 24.63 7.78 14.22
C PHE A 768 24.11 6.34 14.37
N CYS A 769 22.94 6.08 13.82
CA CYS A 769 22.30 4.77 13.77
C CYS A 769 22.40 4.21 12.34
N ASP A 770 23.29 3.25 12.14
CA ASP A 770 23.41 2.52 10.87
C ASP A 770 22.57 1.23 10.95
N THR A 771 21.33 1.31 10.48
CA THR A 771 20.38 0.19 10.50
C THR A 771 20.66 -0.85 9.43
N GLY A 772 21.72 -0.65 8.63
CA GLY A 772 21.72 -1.09 7.24
C GLY A 772 22.65 -2.23 6.85
N ASP A 773 22.18 -2.98 5.86
CA ASP A 773 22.89 -3.91 4.99
C ASP A 773 23.28 -3.20 3.68
N ASN A 774 24.54 -3.35 3.27
CA ASN A 774 25.09 -2.73 2.06
C ASN A 774 24.69 -3.47 0.77
N ARG A 775 24.21 -4.72 0.84
CA ARG A 775 23.71 -5.48 -0.33
C ARG A 775 22.52 -4.76 -0.94
N SER A 776 22.40 -4.70 -2.27
CA SER A 776 21.24 -4.10 -2.91
C SER A 776 20.29 -5.16 -3.46
N TYR A 777 18.99 -4.91 -3.33
CA TYR A 777 17.95 -5.88 -3.61
C TYR A 777 17.09 -5.43 -4.79
N ARG A 778 16.68 -6.36 -5.65
CA ARG A 778 15.70 -6.10 -6.71
C ARG A 778 14.34 -5.72 -6.13
N GLU A 779 13.97 -6.31 -5.00
CA GLU A 779 12.69 -6.05 -4.31
C GLU A 779 12.76 -4.79 -3.45
N LEU A 780 11.93 -3.78 -3.79
CA LEU A 780 12.05 -2.43 -3.21
C LEU A 780 11.82 -2.35 -1.69
N LEU A 781 10.91 -3.14 -1.11
CA LEU A 781 10.61 -3.05 0.33
C LEU A 781 11.57 -3.90 1.19
N HIS A 782 12.46 -4.68 0.59
CA HIS A 782 13.21 -5.72 1.29
C HIS A 782 14.06 -5.16 2.44
N LYS A 783 14.87 -4.14 2.16
CA LYS A 783 15.74 -3.52 3.18
C LYS A 783 14.95 -2.88 4.31
N GLU A 784 13.86 -2.19 3.99
CA GLU A 784 12.99 -1.55 4.99
C GLU A 784 12.36 -2.59 5.92
N LEU A 785 11.93 -3.75 5.41
CA LEU A 785 11.39 -4.84 6.23
C LEU A 785 12.45 -5.45 7.16
N ASN A 786 13.66 -5.70 6.66
CA ASN A 786 14.74 -6.31 7.44
C ASN A 786 15.28 -5.38 8.53
N ALA A 787 15.32 -4.08 8.27
CA ALA A 787 15.83 -3.09 9.21
C ALA A 787 14.89 -2.80 10.41
N LYS A 788 13.63 -3.26 10.38
CA LYS A 788 12.61 -2.89 11.40
C LYS A 788 13.05 -3.15 12.84
N VAL A 789 13.53 -4.36 13.11
CA VAL A 789 13.90 -4.80 14.47
C VAL A 789 15.14 -4.05 14.92
N THR A 790 16.16 -4.03 14.05
CA THR A 790 17.43 -3.33 14.27
C THR A 790 17.18 -1.86 14.58
N MET A 791 16.38 -1.17 13.77
CA MET A 791 16.05 0.23 13.97
C MET A 791 15.40 0.49 15.33
N VAL A 792 14.48 -0.36 15.79
CA VAL A 792 13.87 -0.20 17.13
C VAL A 792 14.89 -0.41 18.25
N ALA A 793 15.76 -1.43 18.14
CA ALA A 793 16.82 -1.65 19.14
C ALA A 793 17.78 -0.45 19.22
N GLN A 794 18.27 0.01 18.08
CA GLN A 794 19.17 1.17 17.98
C GLN A 794 18.49 2.43 18.54
N LEU A 795 17.21 2.68 18.23
CA LEU A 795 16.46 3.81 18.77
C LEU A 795 16.32 3.75 20.30
N ILE A 796 16.11 2.57 20.88
CA ILE A 796 16.07 2.40 22.34
C ILE A 796 17.41 2.80 22.95
N GLN A 797 18.52 2.33 22.39
CA GLN A 797 19.86 2.66 22.89
C GLN A 797 20.15 4.15 22.69
N SER A 798 19.93 4.68 21.49
CA SER A 798 20.13 6.09 21.15
C SER A 798 19.38 7.03 22.08
N LEU A 799 18.08 6.80 22.31
CA LEU A 799 17.27 7.66 23.19
C LEU A 799 17.64 7.54 24.68
N ASN A 800 18.43 6.54 25.09
CA ASN A 800 19.01 6.46 26.44
C ASN A 800 20.39 7.13 26.53
N CYS A 801 21.13 7.20 25.41
CA CYS A 801 22.46 7.81 25.34
C CYS A 801 22.43 9.30 24.99
N LEU A 802 21.39 9.78 24.30
CA LEU A 802 21.33 11.13 23.78
C LEU A 802 21.16 12.16 24.91
N SER A 803 22.00 13.19 24.88
CA SER A 803 21.92 14.36 25.77
C SER A 803 20.87 15.36 25.28
N ASP A 804 20.43 16.27 26.17
CA ASP A 804 19.58 17.39 25.77
C ASP A 804 20.26 18.26 24.71
N ASN A 805 19.50 18.65 23.69
CA ASN A 805 19.96 19.33 22.48
C ASN A 805 20.92 18.51 21.61
N GLY A 806 21.06 17.20 21.85
CA GLY A 806 21.82 16.30 20.99
C GLY A 806 21.12 16.07 19.64
N ASP A 807 21.94 15.79 18.63
CA ASP A 807 21.48 15.47 17.27
C ASP A 807 21.64 13.97 17.00
N MET A 808 20.77 13.42 16.14
CA MET A 808 20.79 12.01 15.77
C MET A 808 20.58 11.86 14.26
N VAL A 809 21.42 11.06 13.61
CA VAL A 809 21.26 10.67 12.20
C VAL A 809 20.97 9.18 12.12
N ILE A 810 19.93 8.80 11.39
CA ILE A 810 19.56 7.41 11.18
C ILE A 810 19.65 7.11 9.69
N ARG A 811 20.46 6.13 9.30
CA ARG A 811 20.37 5.54 7.96
C ARG A 811 19.14 4.66 7.92
N VAL A 812 18.18 5.02 7.08
CA VAL A 812 17.01 4.21 6.73
C VAL A 812 17.08 3.87 5.24
N PHE A 813 16.10 3.13 4.74
CA PHE A 813 16.03 2.78 3.33
C PHE A 813 14.87 3.51 2.69
N THR A 814 13.84 2.78 2.28
CA THR A 814 12.59 3.37 1.86
C THR A 814 11.76 3.83 3.06
N VAL A 815 10.82 4.74 2.78
CA VAL A 815 9.80 5.18 3.73
C VAL A 815 8.43 4.83 3.13
N PHE A 816 8.27 3.56 2.73
CA PHE A 816 7.09 3.06 2.03
C PHE A 816 6.12 2.32 2.96
N SER A 817 6.58 1.88 4.13
CA SER A 817 5.71 1.21 5.10
C SER A 817 5.19 2.17 6.16
N ARG A 818 3.96 1.92 6.60
CA ARG A 818 3.37 2.66 7.73
C ARG A 818 4.10 2.40 9.06
N PHE A 819 4.87 1.33 9.16
CA PHE A 819 5.74 1.06 10.32
C PHE A 819 6.83 2.12 10.45
N THR A 820 7.60 2.33 9.39
CA THR A 820 8.70 3.32 9.35
C THR A 820 8.16 4.73 9.49
N VAL A 821 7.07 5.08 8.78
CA VAL A 821 6.42 6.39 8.93
C VAL A 821 5.95 6.61 10.37
N GLY A 822 5.44 5.56 11.04
CA GLY A 822 5.05 5.64 12.45
C GLY A 822 6.21 5.98 13.37
N ILE A 823 7.40 5.43 13.12
CA ILE A 823 8.62 5.74 13.87
C ILE A 823 8.99 7.22 13.70
N LEU A 824 8.96 7.72 12.46
CA LEU A 824 9.25 9.13 12.17
C LEU A 824 8.25 10.08 12.85
N CYS A 825 6.97 9.72 12.89
CA CYS A 825 5.95 10.49 13.62
C CYS A 825 6.29 10.58 15.13
N CYS A 826 6.70 9.47 15.74
CA CYS A 826 7.09 9.45 17.16
C CYS A 826 8.37 10.28 17.41
N LEU A 827 9.37 10.19 16.53
CA LEU A 827 10.59 11.01 16.64
C LEU A 827 10.29 12.51 16.50
N ALA A 828 9.36 12.88 15.62
CA ALA A 828 8.93 14.27 15.46
C ALA A 828 8.28 14.89 16.71
N THR A 829 7.96 14.10 17.73
CA THR A 829 7.44 14.60 19.02
C THR A 829 8.52 14.96 20.04
N VAL A 830 9.77 14.52 19.83
CA VAL A 830 10.88 14.68 20.80
C VAL A 830 12.10 15.42 20.23
N PHE A 831 12.08 15.76 18.94
CA PHE A 831 13.10 16.57 18.28
C PHE A 831 12.50 17.87 17.76
N ASP A 832 13.27 18.96 17.78
CA ASP A 832 12.82 20.25 17.23
C ASP A 832 12.57 20.21 15.73
N SER A 833 13.37 19.41 15.02
CA SER A 833 13.25 19.27 13.59
C SER A 833 13.73 17.89 13.15
N VAL A 834 12.94 17.27 12.27
CA VAL A 834 13.26 16.01 11.64
C VAL A 834 13.28 16.25 10.14
N TYR A 835 14.34 15.81 9.46
CA TYR A 835 14.50 15.91 8.02
C TYR A 835 14.70 14.52 7.43
N LEU A 836 14.04 14.25 6.31
CA LEU A 836 14.40 13.15 5.42
C LEU A 836 15.32 13.72 4.35
N CYS A 837 16.48 13.13 4.14
CA CYS A 837 17.41 13.56 3.10
C CYS A 837 18.04 12.37 2.39
N LYS A 838 18.23 12.50 1.08
CA LYS A 838 19.08 11.63 0.27
C LYS A 838 20.26 12.47 -0.26
N PRO A 839 21.46 12.36 0.34
CA PRO A 839 22.64 13.07 -0.15
C PRO A 839 22.96 12.72 -1.61
N GLU A 840 23.50 13.67 -2.36
CA GLU A 840 23.81 13.51 -3.79
C GLU A 840 24.82 12.38 -4.08
N SER A 841 25.63 12.01 -3.10
CA SER A 841 26.56 10.87 -3.16
C SER A 841 25.86 9.51 -3.12
N VAL A 842 24.60 9.43 -2.71
CA VAL A 842 23.86 8.18 -2.57
C VAL A 842 23.31 7.74 -3.92
N VAL A 843 23.58 6.50 -4.28
CA VAL A 843 23.07 5.90 -5.52
C VAL A 843 21.54 5.79 -5.49
N SER A 844 20.87 6.11 -6.60
CA SER A 844 19.40 6.15 -6.63
C SER A 844 18.76 4.80 -6.26
N TRP A 845 19.28 3.68 -6.80
CA TRP A 845 18.74 2.34 -6.60
C TRP A 845 19.20 1.61 -5.33
N SER A 846 20.11 2.17 -4.52
CA SER A 846 20.46 1.60 -3.20
C SER A 846 19.33 1.73 -2.18
N GLN A 847 18.37 2.61 -2.49
CA GLN A 847 17.18 2.94 -1.72
C GLN A 847 17.48 3.62 -0.37
N GLU A 848 18.72 4.02 -0.14
CA GLU A 848 19.13 4.62 1.12
C GLU A 848 18.59 6.05 1.25
N THR A 849 18.09 6.34 2.45
CA THR A 849 17.63 7.66 2.87
C THR A 849 18.11 7.90 4.29
N PHE A 850 18.38 9.13 4.67
CA PHE A 850 18.83 9.48 6.01
C PHE A 850 17.78 10.32 6.72
N VAL A 851 17.57 10.03 8.01
CA VAL A 851 16.73 10.81 8.90
C VAL A 851 17.64 11.65 9.79
N VAL A 852 17.58 12.97 9.66
CA VAL A 852 18.35 13.91 10.48
C VAL A 852 17.43 14.51 11.54
N CYS A 853 17.61 14.09 12.78
CA CYS A 853 16.87 14.55 13.94
C CYS A 853 17.71 15.57 14.72
N LYS A 854 17.18 16.78 14.91
CA LYS A 854 17.91 17.90 15.53
C LYS A 854 17.31 18.34 16.85
N ASN A 855 18.18 18.69 17.79
CA ASN A 855 17.88 19.17 19.13
C ASN A 855 16.88 18.27 19.88
N TYR A 856 17.39 17.19 20.47
CA TYR A 856 16.60 16.33 21.34
C TYR A 856 16.08 17.08 22.57
N LYS A 857 14.80 16.86 22.90
CA LYS A 857 14.13 17.43 24.06
C LYS A 857 13.72 16.34 25.04
N ASP A 858 14.42 16.21 26.16
CA ASP A 858 14.09 15.24 27.22
C ASP A 858 13.28 15.84 28.39
N LYS A 859 12.54 16.93 28.13
CA LYS A 859 11.88 17.74 29.16
C LYS A 859 10.90 16.97 30.07
N ASP A 860 10.31 15.87 29.59
CA ASP A 860 9.26 15.11 30.29
C ASP A 860 9.68 13.67 30.70
N ASN A 861 10.99 13.35 30.76
CA ASN A 861 11.47 11.97 30.96
C ASN A 861 10.94 11.05 29.84
N SER A 862 11.49 11.25 28.64
CA SER A 862 10.98 10.88 27.31
C SER A 862 9.90 9.78 27.24
N ILE A 863 8.65 10.22 27.14
CA ILE A 863 7.48 9.38 26.80
C ILE A 863 7.75 8.53 25.54
N CYS A 864 8.42 9.10 24.55
CA CYS A 864 8.79 8.41 23.31
C CYS A 864 9.75 7.23 23.55
N ARG A 865 10.69 7.35 24.50
CA ARG A 865 11.58 6.25 24.91
C ARG A 865 10.77 5.10 25.52
N HIS A 866 9.80 5.39 26.39
CA HIS A 866 8.91 4.36 26.95
C HIS A 866 8.08 3.65 25.87
N PHE A 867 7.62 4.41 24.86
CA PHE A 867 6.93 3.83 23.71
C PHE A 867 7.82 2.86 22.93
N PHE A 868 9.05 3.23 22.58
CA PHE A 868 9.96 2.32 21.86
C PHE A 868 10.36 1.10 22.69
N GLN A 869 10.54 1.26 24.01
CA GLN A 869 10.75 0.13 24.93
C GLN A 869 9.56 -0.83 24.92
N PHE A 870 8.32 -0.32 24.95
CA PHE A 870 7.13 -1.14 24.82
C PHE A 870 7.00 -1.77 23.42
N LEU A 871 7.36 -1.04 22.37
CA LEU A 871 7.36 -1.53 20.99
C LEU A 871 8.27 -2.76 20.82
N TRP A 872 9.43 -2.78 21.49
CA TRP A 872 10.31 -3.96 21.53
C TRP A 872 9.62 -5.18 22.14
N GLU A 873 8.93 -5.02 23.27
CA GLU A 873 8.17 -6.10 23.92
C GLU A 873 7.06 -6.64 22.99
N VAL A 874 6.37 -5.74 22.26
CA VAL A 874 5.36 -6.12 21.26
C VAL A 874 6.00 -6.89 20.10
N LEU A 875 7.11 -6.40 19.54
CA LEU A 875 7.85 -7.09 18.47
C LEU A 875 8.29 -8.49 18.90
N SER A 876 8.83 -8.60 20.10
CA SER A 876 9.29 -9.86 20.68
C SER A 876 8.14 -10.86 20.87
N SER A 877 7.00 -10.39 21.43
CA SER A 877 5.82 -11.22 21.62
C SER A 877 5.24 -11.74 20.30
N HIS A 878 5.19 -10.91 19.25
CA HIS A 878 4.65 -11.33 17.96
C HIS A 878 5.63 -12.18 17.14
N LYS A 879 6.95 -11.97 17.29
CA LYS A 879 7.96 -12.84 16.68
C LYS A 879 7.81 -14.29 17.15
N LYS A 880 7.51 -14.53 18.44
CA LYS A 880 7.22 -15.87 18.99
C LYS A 880 6.02 -16.55 18.31
N ASN A 881 5.06 -15.77 17.81
CA ASN A 881 3.88 -16.27 17.09
C ASN A 881 4.07 -16.28 15.56
N ASN A 882 5.30 -16.07 15.07
CA ASN A 882 5.62 -15.95 13.65
C ASN A 882 4.79 -14.88 12.93
N GLN A 883 4.58 -13.74 13.59
CA GLN A 883 3.88 -12.57 13.06
C GLN A 883 4.81 -11.35 13.02
N SER A 884 4.69 -10.53 11.98
CA SER A 884 5.37 -9.24 11.88
C SER A 884 4.44 -8.08 12.24
N LEU A 885 5.04 -7.00 12.72
CA LEU A 885 4.32 -5.77 13.03
C LEU A 885 4.30 -4.86 11.79
N LEU A 886 3.10 -4.49 11.37
CA LEU A 886 2.84 -3.71 10.16
C LEU A 886 2.58 -2.24 10.49
N GLN A 887 1.91 -1.96 11.61
CA GLN A 887 1.51 -0.61 12.03
C GLN A 887 1.77 -0.44 13.53
N ILE A 888 2.25 0.74 13.92
CA ILE A 888 2.61 1.05 15.31
C ILE A 888 1.87 2.26 15.91
N ILE A 889 1.23 3.07 15.06
CA ILE A 889 0.39 4.21 15.46
C ILE A 889 -0.91 4.21 14.65
N LYS A 890 -1.94 4.91 15.14
CA LYS A 890 -3.24 5.02 14.45
C LYS A 890 -3.10 5.71 13.07
N PRO A 891 -3.92 5.35 12.07
CA PRO A 891 -3.94 6.03 10.77
C PRO A 891 -4.12 7.53 10.79
N PHE A 892 -4.92 8.05 11.73
CA PHE A 892 -5.11 9.48 11.91
C PHE A 892 -3.78 10.25 12.06
N HIS A 893 -2.76 9.64 12.70
CA HIS A 893 -1.51 10.33 13.01
C HIS A 893 -0.52 10.40 11.83
N PHE A 894 -0.52 9.42 10.92
CA PHE A 894 0.41 9.41 9.77
C PHE A 894 -0.20 9.93 8.46
N THR A 895 -1.53 10.03 8.38
CA THR A 895 -2.22 10.40 7.13
C THR A 895 -2.03 11.87 6.74
N THR A 896 -1.78 12.76 7.70
CA THR A 896 -1.55 14.19 7.42
C THR A 896 -0.20 14.47 6.78
N ILE A 897 0.83 13.67 7.08
CA ILE A 897 2.15 13.78 6.44
C ILE A 897 2.23 13.02 5.11
N ALA A 898 1.24 12.16 4.82
CA ALA A 898 1.29 11.22 3.70
C ALA A 898 1.46 11.92 2.34
N LYS A 899 0.87 13.09 2.13
CA LYS A 899 1.00 13.84 0.86
C LYS A 899 2.44 14.32 0.61
N LYS A 900 3.10 14.86 1.64
CA LYS A 900 4.49 15.32 1.50
C LYS A 900 5.44 14.14 1.27
N LEU A 901 5.21 13.02 1.98
CA LEU A 901 5.94 11.79 1.74
C LEU A 901 5.71 11.24 0.32
N TYR A 902 4.47 11.31 -0.17
CA TYR A 902 4.12 10.92 -1.54
C TYR A 902 4.95 11.69 -2.57
N GLU A 903 5.07 13.01 -2.41
CA GLU A 903 5.87 13.87 -3.30
C GLU A 903 7.37 13.52 -3.21
N PHE A 904 7.92 13.45 -2.00
CA PHE A 904 9.33 13.10 -1.78
C PHE A 904 9.69 11.72 -2.34
N ASN A 905 8.89 10.71 -2.04
CA ASN A 905 9.14 9.34 -2.51
C ASN A 905 9.01 9.22 -4.04
N ASN A 906 8.08 9.94 -4.66
CA ASN A 906 7.96 9.94 -6.12
C ASN A 906 9.18 10.52 -6.81
N LEU A 907 9.77 11.54 -6.21
CA LEU A 907 11.00 12.10 -6.72
C LEU A 907 12.14 11.08 -6.68
N LEU A 908 12.29 10.37 -5.55
CA LEU A 908 13.27 9.29 -5.41
C LEU A 908 13.05 8.18 -6.45
N LEU A 909 11.80 7.74 -6.63
CA LEU A 909 11.44 6.71 -7.59
C LEU A 909 11.70 7.14 -9.05
N ASN A 910 11.43 8.40 -9.39
CA ASN A 910 11.69 8.92 -10.74
C ASN A 910 13.18 9.04 -11.03
N ASN A 911 14.00 9.48 -10.06
CA ASN A 911 15.46 9.50 -10.21
C ASN A 911 16.02 8.08 -10.39
N GLU A 912 15.53 7.10 -9.62
CA GLU A 912 15.93 5.70 -9.80
C GLU A 912 15.53 5.16 -11.19
N LEU A 913 14.30 5.44 -11.61
CA LEU A 913 13.81 5.03 -12.92
C LEU A 913 14.64 5.65 -14.05
N TYR A 914 14.97 6.94 -13.93
CA TYR A 914 15.85 7.63 -14.88
C TYR A 914 17.23 6.98 -14.95
N ASP A 915 17.89 6.77 -13.81
CA ASP A 915 19.25 6.20 -13.77
C ASP A 915 19.27 4.76 -14.37
N LEU A 916 18.26 3.93 -14.07
CA LEU A 916 18.16 2.57 -14.62
C LEU A 916 17.80 2.54 -16.12
N MET A 917 17.06 3.53 -16.63
CA MET A 917 16.69 3.60 -18.05
C MET A 917 17.83 4.11 -18.95
N ASN A 918 18.81 4.82 -18.38
CA ASN A 918 19.85 5.54 -19.14
C ASN A 918 21.28 4.99 -18.92
N LYS A 919 21.45 3.71 -18.57
CA LYS A 919 22.79 3.11 -18.41
C LYS A 919 23.48 2.82 -19.76
N ASN A 920 23.86 3.88 -20.47
CA ASN A 920 24.53 3.79 -21.78
C ASN A 920 26.05 4.00 -21.70
N ASP A 921 26.51 4.85 -20.78
CA ASP A 921 27.93 5.22 -20.65
C ASP A 921 28.56 4.51 -19.45
N VAL A 922 29.69 3.84 -19.64
CA VAL A 922 30.42 3.14 -18.57
C VAL A 922 31.67 3.94 -18.21
N PHE A 923 31.91 4.15 -16.92
CA PHE A 923 33.15 4.76 -16.45
C PHE A 923 34.30 3.76 -16.53
N GLU A 924 35.45 4.16 -17.09
CA GLU A 924 36.65 3.31 -17.08
C GLU A 924 37.51 3.54 -15.81
N ASP A 925 37.57 4.78 -15.30
CA ASP A 925 38.32 5.15 -14.10
C ASP A 925 37.38 5.74 -13.01
N TYR A 926 36.82 4.84 -12.20
CA TYR A 926 35.88 5.16 -11.13
C TYR A 926 36.52 6.04 -10.03
N LEU A 927 37.81 5.84 -9.76
CA LEU A 927 38.49 6.52 -8.66
C LEU A 927 38.67 8.00 -8.98
N SER A 928 39.05 8.33 -10.21
CA SER A 928 39.18 9.72 -10.66
C SER A 928 37.85 10.49 -10.59
N SER A 929 36.75 9.89 -11.04
CA SER A 929 35.42 10.52 -10.94
C SER A 929 34.96 10.71 -9.49
N SER A 930 35.24 9.74 -8.63
CA SER A 930 34.91 9.82 -7.19
C SER A 930 35.69 10.94 -6.49
N LYS A 931 36.96 11.12 -6.87
CA LYS A 931 37.84 12.19 -6.41
C LYS A 931 37.35 13.57 -6.86
N GLU A 932 36.93 13.71 -8.12
CA GLU A 932 36.34 14.95 -8.65
C GLU A 932 35.07 15.35 -7.87
N PHE A 933 34.22 14.38 -7.52
CA PHE A 933 33.02 14.63 -6.73
C PHE A 933 33.34 15.26 -5.36
N ILE A 934 34.32 14.69 -4.62
CA ILE A 934 34.74 15.23 -3.32
C ILE A 934 35.19 16.69 -3.45
N ASN A 935 35.94 17.03 -4.49
CA ASN A 935 36.44 18.39 -4.76
C ASN A 935 35.31 19.35 -5.14
N ARG A 936 34.44 18.96 -6.08
CA ARG A 936 33.27 19.74 -6.49
C ARG A 936 32.38 20.11 -5.31
N HIS A 937 32.16 19.15 -4.40
CA HIS A 937 31.37 19.37 -3.19
C HIS A 937 32.17 19.96 -2.02
N LYS A 938 33.45 20.32 -2.20
CA LYS A 938 34.31 20.89 -1.14
C LYS A 938 34.26 20.08 0.15
N LEU A 939 34.33 18.75 0.03
CA LEU A 939 34.28 17.84 1.17
C LEU A 939 35.68 17.51 1.70
N LEU A 940 36.74 17.91 0.99
CA LEU A 940 38.11 17.57 1.34
C LEU A 940 38.48 18.05 2.76
N ASP A 941 38.23 19.32 3.08
CA ASP A 941 38.48 19.90 4.40
C ASP A 941 37.65 19.22 5.50
N LEU A 942 36.47 18.71 5.13
CA LEU A 942 35.58 18.03 6.06
C LEU A 942 36.07 16.59 6.35
N LEU A 943 36.52 15.88 5.32
CA LEU A 943 37.00 14.50 5.41
C LEU A 943 38.44 14.44 5.95
N TYR A 944 39.26 15.46 5.69
CA TYR A 944 40.67 15.56 6.06
C TYR A 944 40.97 16.93 6.69
N PRO A 945 40.65 17.13 7.98
CA PRO A 945 40.86 18.41 8.65
C PRO A 945 42.35 18.74 8.78
N GLN A 946 42.69 20.02 8.76
CA GLN A 946 44.07 20.51 8.71
C GLN A 946 45.01 19.90 9.78
N LYS A 947 44.53 19.71 11.01
CA LYS A 947 45.28 19.06 12.09
C LYS A 947 45.75 17.63 11.75
N LEU A 948 44.92 16.88 11.02
CA LEU A 948 45.28 15.53 10.56
C LEU A 948 46.40 15.57 9.51
N LEU A 949 46.39 16.63 8.69
CA LEU A 949 47.33 16.83 7.58
C LEU A 949 48.72 17.27 8.04
N GLU A 950 48.79 18.05 9.12
CA GLU A 950 50.07 18.47 9.72
C GLU A 950 50.95 17.27 10.12
N ASN A 951 50.33 16.14 10.45
CA ASN A 951 51.00 14.91 10.84
C ASN A 951 51.23 13.92 9.66
N ASN A 952 50.67 14.17 8.48
CA ASN A 952 50.67 13.24 7.34
C ASN A 952 50.80 13.99 6.01
N THR A 953 52.04 14.21 5.54
CA THR A 953 52.32 15.03 4.33
C THR A 953 52.09 14.30 2.99
N ASP A 954 51.93 12.97 2.99
CA ASP A 954 51.94 12.12 1.78
C ASP A 954 50.56 11.52 1.38
N VAL A 955 49.46 12.13 1.79
CA VAL A 955 48.11 11.62 1.43
C VAL A 955 47.83 11.81 -0.07
N GLN A 956 47.76 10.71 -0.82
CA GLN A 956 47.58 10.73 -2.29
C GLN A 956 46.28 11.41 -2.73
N LEU A 957 45.20 11.28 -1.94
CA LEU A 957 43.93 11.98 -2.19
C LEU A 957 44.05 13.51 -2.15
N LEU A 958 45.06 14.08 -1.48
CA LEU A 958 45.28 15.53 -1.41
C LEU A 958 46.06 16.09 -2.60
N LYS A 959 46.77 15.26 -3.37
CA LYS A 959 47.49 15.67 -4.59
C LYS A 959 46.56 16.22 -5.68
N LEU A 960 45.24 16.14 -5.46
CA LEU A 960 44.19 16.77 -6.26
C LEU A 960 44.08 18.29 -6.08
N GLN A 961 44.65 18.89 -5.03
CA GLN A 961 44.56 20.34 -4.79
C GLN A 961 45.41 21.18 -5.77
N TYR A 962 46.32 20.60 -6.55
CA TYR A 962 47.33 21.38 -7.30
C TYR A 962 47.41 21.15 -8.82
N ASN A 963 46.50 20.38 -9.43
CA ASN A 963 46.53 20.18 -10.90
C ASN A 963 45.62 21.13 -11.72
N ASN A 964 44.95 22.10 -11.09
CA ASN A 964 44.09 23.06 -11.81
C ASN A 964 44.70 24.46 -12.05
N ASP A 965 45.95 24.70 -11.63
CA ASP A 965 46.61 26.01 -11.79
C ASP A 965 47.80 25.99 -12.76
N VAL A 966 47.74 25.24 -13.87
CA VAL A 966 48.52 25.56 -15.08
C VAL A 966 47.78 25.05 -16.33
N VAL A 967 46.94 25.88 -16.96
CA VAL A 967 47.01 26.17 -18.41
C VAL A 967 46.30 27.51 -18.63
N ASN A 968 47.09 28.58 -18.65
CA ASN A 968 46.66 29.85 -19.18
C ASN A 968 47.34 30.06 -20.53
N THR A 969 46.76 29.52 -21.60
CA THR A 969 47.05 29.94 -22.98
C THR A 969 45.80 29.78 -23.85
N ASN A 970 45.07 30.88 -23.96
CA ASN A 970 44.35 31.39 -25.13
C ASN A 970 43.79 30.38 -26.15
N ASN A 971 42.45 30.32 -26.17
CA ASN A 971 41.59 30.38 -27.36
C ASN A 971 42.25 30.06 -28.72
N MET A 972 41.97 28.89 -29.30
CA MET A 972 41.23 28.83 -30.57
C MET A 972 40.75 27.42 -30.93
N LYS A 973 39.59 27.42 -31.58
CA LYS A 973 38.75 26.31 -32.01
C LYS A 973 39.43 25.25 -32.89
N ARG A 974 39.03 23.99 -32.64
CA ARG A 974 38.72 22.89 -33.58
C ARG A 974 39.74 22.57 -34.70
N LYS A 975 40.24 21.32 -34.71
CA LYS A 975 39.76 20.26 -35.63
C LYS A 975 40.46 18.91 -35.36
N ARG A 976 39.68 17.83 -35.57
CA ARG A 976 40.09 16.43 -35.81
C ARG A 976 41.25 16.34 -36.80
N VAL A 977 42.13 15.35 -36.63
CA VAL A 977 42.47 14.39 -37.71
C VAL A 977 42.91 13.05 -37.09
N GLU A 978 42.44 11.96 -37.69
CA GLU A 978 42.89 10.58 -37.50
C GLU A 978 44.32 10.36 -38.04
N THR A 979 44.97 9.36 -37.44
CA THR A 979 46.18 8.61 -37.81
C THR A 979 46.38 8.26 -39.30
N PRO A 980 47.53 7.69 -39.73
CA PRO A 980 48.92 8.04 -39.44
C PRO A 980 49.89 7.83 -40.66
N ILE A 981 51.19 8.00 -40.40
CA ILE A 981 52.36 7.32 -41.02
C ILE A 981 53.12 7.99 -42.20
N GLU A 982 54.44 8.06 -41.93
CA GLU A 982 55.67 8.10 -42.75
C GLU A 982 56.10 9.35 -43.53
N SER A 983 57.20 9.90 -43.03
CA SER A 983 58.18 10.70 -43.75
C SER A 983 59.22 9.81 -44.40
N GLU A 984 59.51 10.01 -45.69
CA GLU A 984 60.90 10.20 -46.15
C GLU A 984 60.93 11.33 -47.20
N SER A 985 61.91 12.21 -47.00
CA SER A 985 62.50 13.28 -47.82
C SER A 985 62.39 13.10 -49.35
N GLU A 986 62.30 14.11 -50.22
CA GLU A 986 63.00 15.41 -50.35
C GLU A 986 62.43 16.12 -51.64
N PRO A 987 62.95 17.26 -52.16
CA PRO A 987 62.66 18.66 -51.84
C PRO A 987 61.96 19.48 -52.97
N GLU A 988 61.61 20.72 -52.60
CA GLU A 988 61.21 21.96 -53.33
C GLU A 988 61.81 22.24 -54.74
N PRO A 989 61.54 23.41 -55.40
CA PRO A 989 60.32 24.24 -55.58
C PRO A 989 60.09 24.54 -57.11
N ASP A 990 58.96 25.05 -57.60
CA ASP A 990 58.63 26.49 -57.69
C ASP A 990 57.22 26.67 -58.30
N SER A 991 56.41 27.53 -57.67
CA SER A 991 55.39 28.50 -58.16
C SER A 991 54.93 28.51 -59.64
N PRO A 992 53.79 29.18 -59.96
CA PRO A 992 52.49 29.27 -59.28
C PRO A 992 51.29 29.22 -60.29
N ILE A 993 50.08 29.56 -59.80
CA ILE A 993 48.95 30.21 -60.52
C ILE A 993 47.75 29.35 -61.05
N TRP A 994 46.62 29.55 -60.35
CA TRP A 994 45.21 29.78 -60.78
C TRP A 994 44.19 28.64 -61.02
N SER A 995 43.24 28.61 -60.07
CA SER A 995 41.77 28.81 -60.20
C SER A 995 40.83 27.75 -60.79
N SER A 996 39.61 27.78 -60.21
CA SER A 996 38.29 27.24 -60.61
C SER A 996 38.15 25.72 -60.56
N ASP A 997 37.39 25.16 -59.62
CA ASP A 997 35.91 25.13 -59.47
C ASP A 997 35.28 23.94 -60.21
N ASN A 998 34.35 23.29 -59.51
CA ASN A 998 33.33 22.27 -59.86
C ASN A 998 33.47 21.05 -58.96
N GLU A 999 32.55 20.84 -58.01
CA GLU A 999 31.19 20.26 -58.17
C GLU A 999 31.22 18.73 -58.33
N ASP A 1000 30.28 18.12 -57.61
CA ASP A 1000 29.75 16.75 -57.71
C ASP A 1000 30.58 15.58 -57.13
N GLN A 1001 30.28 15.17 -55.90
CA GLN A 1001 29.26 14.14 -55.57
C GLN A 1001 29.18 13.86 -54.06
#